data_AF-A0A2A5VGH9-F1
#
_entry.id   AF-A0A2A5VGH9-F1
#
_cell.length_a   1.000
_cell.length_b   1.000
_cell.length_c   1.000
_cell.angle_alpha   90.00
_cell.angle_beta   90.00
_cell.angle_gamma   90.00
#
_symmetry.space_group_name_H-M   'P 1'
#
loop_
_entity.id
_entity.type
_entity.pdbx_description
1 polymer ?
#
loop_
_entity_poly.entity_id
_entity_poly.type
_entity_poly.pdbx_seq_one_letter_code
_entity_poly.pdbx_strand_id
1 'polypeptide(L)'
;MNRPFSRRICLCLALTALLLGLSASFGIDTNAQEKLADEKVVESTHSSNQSLTGFQAGSIYTETVLVSSLEYTCVNMKIPSWVNARTKCWGANNYGYTGHGNWSQTHEPYFVLYDSGSGMTKSLGSFGFHTVSVQTNGATNSWGTNEYGELGLGNTNTNTIRGNTGNMPPNRTALHVEAGADTSCMIADDQSVWCWGRNDPFGQTGTNVTPSLFPVLLPTKVQIPNNQSAIALSMGWNFACVILEDRTGMCWGKNANGQLGNGNYDYAEFSHQTPAPITIIPPNRTLSAISLGGGHACSILDNGSVFCWGGGRNGQLGDGTHSNTSTTGNYVPLPAGRTALSISSGVRHTCTILDDHSTWCWGNNSEGQIGDGSSVPDTGETDWEHNHPSSPVAVSVPAGIEFAAISAGQDHTCAVATNGSLWCWGGHGRGQLGLGRYMSSESLWTPVDSDIPAWVNLSGQSSASAYVPLSDRDLDNDGNLSIFDRTPLGTPICPPGQYLIVVDETCNDASPGHYVPNSNMTYQIPCSFGTYQPNAGQSSCYDADPGYYASIPFLHQNPCDVGQYQNASGQSSCHPTPVGHYNNLTGSTSPIPCSPGYFQSSEGQANCIASQAGYYVPSEGQSAQTICEAGTFQPGTGMSLCWRANLGNHVTQEGATQQTDCQPGTYADVRGLVECKEADSGYFVSTNLSATQSACLPGEYQPLSGQDSCLMTDIGHYNSDPGSSDMIPCEQGYFEDQMGSTSCNPSEPGYHVPSTGSSSQTECPVGTYSTENAIVTCTDASPGYYVPGIGSTVQLECLAGTYTAEAGASSCTDADPGYIVRFDGSSQQEECTAGSYQSASGSTDCIAASPGNFVSENAATGQTECLPGTYQWDTGQTDCLDSPAGQYSAEAGSSTVENCEPGTYQPDTGQPSCIEAEEGHFVDGFGATEQVPCEVGSFQSLTGQSNCQQTDPGYTVSSVGSSEQTPCSPGTYQPLFGKESCILASADYFVESAGSSQQTSCPSGESQPEEGQSSCISDGESDLPIFAIAGAAIVVLAIGGFLMTQGKSKPAPKAKRGRRPPEGAKRRRKRPKGASKPKSREATPKKIDEE
;
A
#
# COMPACT_ATOMS: atom_id res chain seq x y z
N MET A 1 -37.31 -21.63 -28.41
CA MET A 1 -38.36 -22.65 -28.65
C MET A 1 -37.71 -24.03 -28.62
N ASN A 2 -38.51 -25.10 -28.62
CA ASN A 2 -37.98 -26.47 -28.51
C ASN A 2 -37.20 -26.92 -29.76
N ARG A 3 -36.20 -27.78 -29.50
CA ARG A 3 -35.82 -29.02 -30.22
C ARG A 3 -36.78 -29.55 -31.32
N PRO A 4 -36.37 -30.46 -32.25
CA PRO A 4 -35.07 -31.17 -32.36
C PRO A 4 -34.53 -31.46 -33.82
N PHE A 5 -33.48 -32.30 -33.90
CA PHE A 5 -33.16 -33.31 -34.95
C PHE A 5 -32.72 -32.88 -36.39
N SER A 6 -31.46 -33.16 -36.76
CA SER A 6 -31.02 -34.43 -37.41
C SER A 6 -29.70 -34.29 -38.21
N ARG A 7 -28.96 -35.41 -38.42
CA ARG A 7 -27.73 -35.49 -39.24
C ARG A 7 -28.01 -36.08 -40.64
N ARG A 8 -27.25 -35.68 -41.68
CA ARG A 8 -26.73 -36.55 -42.78
C ARG A 8 -25.84 -35.82 -43.81
N ILE A 9 -24.51 -35.99 -43.67
CA ILE A 9 -23.57 -36.70 -44.59
C ILE A 9 -23.61 -36.43 -46.12
N CYS A 10 -22.41 -36.43 -46.74
CA CYS A 10 -22.04 -36.43 -48.19
C CYS A 10 -22.06 -35.08 -48.96
N LEU A 11 -21.15 -34.80 -49.92
CA LEU A 11 -19.79 -35.33 -50.17
C LEU A 11 -18.98 -34.35 -51.10
N CYS A 12 -17.65 -34.45 -51.06
CA CYS A 12 -16.59 -33.89 -51.94
C CYS A 12 -16.94 -33.19 -53.27
N LEU A 13 -16.25 -32.08 -53.56
CA LEU A 13 -15.09 -32.08 -54.50
C LEU A 13 -14.23 -30.80 -54.42
N ALA A 14 -13.02 -30.85 -54.97
CA ALA A 14 -11.93 -29.88 -54.76
C ALA A 14 -11.77 -28.83 -55.88
N LEU A 15 -11.03 -27.75 -55.59
CA LEU A 15 -9.89 -27.34 -56.44
C LEU A 15 -8.85 -26.50 -55.66
N THR A 16 -7.77 -26.11 -56.33
CA THR A 16 -6.46 -25.72 -55.77
C THR A 16 -6.06 -24.25 -55.99
N ALA A 17 -5.07 -23.80 -55.19
CA ALA A 17 -3.90 -22.97 -55.57
C ALA A 17 -3.80 -21.49 -55.10
N LEU A 18 -2.77 -21.28 -54.26
CA LEU A 18 -1.71 -20.25 -54.31
C LEU A 18 -2.00 -18.73 -54.08
N LEU A 19 -1.28 -18.22 -53.06
CA LEU A 19 -0.53 -16.93 -52.99
C LEU A 19 -1.22 -15.62 -53.42
N LEU A 20 -1.45 -14.73 -52.45
CA LEU A 20 -0.47 -13.69 -52.04
C LEU A 20 -0.92 -13.00 -50.75
N GLY A 21 0.01 -12.43 -49.98
CA GLY A 21 -0.28 -11.71 -48.74
C GLY A 21 -0.35 -10.20 -48.93
N LEU A 22 -1.08 -9.51 -48.05
CA LEU A 22 -0.94 -8.08 -47.79
C LEU A 22 -1.51 -7.76 -46.39
N SER A 23 -0.81 -6.90 -45.65
CA SER A 23 -1.21 -6.44 -44.32
C SER A 23 -2.19 -5.27 -44.39
N ALA A 24 -3.18 -5.24 -43.48
CA ALA A 24 -4.12 -4.13 -43.35
C ALA A 24 -4.61 -4.00 -41.90
N SER A 25 -3.92 -3.21 -41.09
CA SER A 25 -4.36 -2.82 -39.75
C SER A 25 -5.55 -1.88 -39.84
N PHE A 26 -6.64 -2.16 -39.12
CA PHE A 26 -7.77 -1.25 -38.97
C PHE A 26 -8.06 -0.99 -37.50
N GLY A 27 -7.79 0.24 -37.04
CA GLY A 27 -8.25 0.76 -35.76
C GLY A 27 -9.56 1.53 -35.92
N ILE A 28 -10.53 1.23 -35.06
CA ILE A 28 -11.75 2.04 -34.80
C ILE A 28 -11.89 2.01 -33.28
N ASP A 29 -11.39 3.03 -32.57
CA ASP A 29 -12.00 4.35 -32.31
C ASP A 29 -12.86 4.31 -31.03
N THR A 30 -12.69 5.34 -30.20
CA THR A 30 -13.03 5.35 -28.78
C THR A 30 -14.14 6.34 -28.48
N ASN A 31 -15.22 5.92 -27.81
CA ASN A 31 -16.09 6.83 -27.04
C ASN A 31 -17.07 6.08 -26.11
N ALA A 32 -16.74 5.95 -24.82
CA ALA A 32 -17.68 5.81 -23.70
C ALA A 32 -16.98 5.75 -22.31
N GLN A 33 -16.09 6.70 -21.99
CA GLN A 33 -15.68 6.94 -20.60
C GLN A 33 -16.22 8.28 -20.15
N GLU A 34 -17.16 8.29 -19.21
CA GLU A 34 -17.14 9.20 -18.05
C GLU A 34 -18.27 8.91 -17.04
N LYS A 35 -17.84 8.61 -15.80
CA LYS A 35 -18.41 8.96 -14.48
C LYS A 35 -18.69 7.80 -13.53
N LEU A 36 -17.61 7.36 -12.88
CA LEU A 36 -17.46 7.54 -11.43
C LEU A 36 -15.96 7.47 -11.13
N ALA A 37 -15.39 8.58 -10.69
CA ALA A 37 -14.08 8.62 -10.05
C ALA A 37 -14.35 8.93 -8.58
N ASP A 38 -13.83 8.10 -7.69
CA ASP A 38 -12.97 8.54 -6.59
C ASP A 38 -12.16 7.34 -6.08
N GLU A 39 -11.11 7.62 -5.30
CA GLU A 39 -10.14 6.65 -4.73
C GLU A 39 -9.50 5.65 -5.71
N LYS A 40 -8.59 6.18 -6.55
CA LYS A 40 -7.50 5.37 -7.12
C LYS A 40 -6.38 5.18 -6.09
N VAL A 41 -6.23 3.96 -5.57
CA VAL A 41 -4.93 3.30 -5.52
C VAL A 41 -5.08 1.97 -6.25
N VAL A 42 -5.11 2.06 -7.59
CA VAL A 42 -5.31 0.90 -8.47
C VAL A 42 -3.95 0.38 -8.92
N GLU A 43 -3.74 -0.91 -8.69
CA GLU A 43 -2.58 -1.68 -9.14
C GLU A 43 -2.36 -1.51 -10.65
N SER A 44 -1.11 -1.29 -11.05
CA SER A 44 -0.77 -0.96 -12.44
C SER A 44 -0.75 -2.19 -13.34
N THR A 45 -1.93 -2.70 -13.71
CA THR A 45 -2.10 -3.67 -14.80
C THR A 45 -1.71 -3.02 -16.13
N HIS A 46 -0.42 -3.10 -16.48
CA HIS A 46 0.14 -2.42 -17.64
C HIS A 46 0.40 -3.36 -18.83
N SER A 47 -0.28 -3.03 -19.93
CA SER A 47 -0.03 -3.51 -21.29
C SER A 47 -0.44 -4.97 -21.60
N SER A 48 -0.51 -5.25 -22.90
CA SER A 48 -0.85 -6.55 -23.46
C SER A 48 0.41 -7.39 -23.67
N ASN A 49 0.89 -8.04 -22.62
CA ASN A 49 1.71 -9.24 -22.69
C ASN A 49 1.49 -10.08 -21.41
N GLN A 50 2.02 -11.30 -21.42
CA GLN A 50 1.71 -12.35 -20.45
C GLN A 50 2.09 -11.95 -19.00
N SER A 51 1.10 -11.77 -18.12
CA SER A 51 1.34 -11.80 -16.67
C SER A 51 1.42 -13.26 -16.24
N LEU A 52 2.62 -13.72 -15.86
CA LEU A 52 2.88 -15.12 -15.56
C LEU A 52 3.31 -15.27 -14.11
N THR A 53 2.35 -15.67 -13.29
CA THR A 53 2.56 -15.94 -11.87
C THR A 53 3.18 -17.32 -11.66
N GLY A 54 4.03 -17.49 -10.64
CA GLY A 54 4.68 -18.79 -10.44
C GLY A 54 5.43 -19.00 -9.13
N PHE A 55 5.61 -20.29 -8.85
CA PHE A 55 6.38 -20.86 -7.75
C PHE A 55 7.30 -21.96 -8.27
N GLN A 56 8.56 -21.91 -7.86
CA GLN A 56 9.55 -22.97 -8.02
C GLN A 56 10.05 -23.30 -6.61
N ALA A 57 9.59 -24.42 -6.04
CA ALA A 57 10.08 -24.91 -4.76
C ALA A 57 11.63 -24.98 -4.78
N GLY A 58 12.28 -24.48 -3.73
CA GLY A 58 13.73 -24.43 -3.64
C GLY A 58 14.45 -23.23 -4.28
N SER A 59 13.78 -22.37 -5.03
CA SER A 59 14.43 -21.30 -5.81
C SER A 59 14.56 -19.97 -5.04
N ILE A 60 15.72 -19.29 -5.15
CA ILE A 60 15.92 -17.98 -4.51
C ILE A 60 15.10 -16.84 -5.14
N TYR A 61 14.49 -17.10 -6.31
CA TYR A 61 13.76 -16.12 -7.12
C TYR A 61 12.23 -16.13 -6.91
N THR A 62 11.69 -17.03 -6.08
CA THR A 62 10.25 -17.05 -5.75
C THR A 62 9.97 -16.37 -4.39
N GLU A 63 8.93 -15.55 -4.34
CA GLU A 63 8.34 -15.04 -3.10
C GLU A 63 6.95 -15.65 -2.82
N THR A 64 6.41 -16.44 -3.76
CA THR A 64 5.28 -17.33 -3.47
C THR A 64 5.72 -18.36 -2.43
N VAL A 65 4.95 -18.51 -1.36
CA VAL A 65 5.21 -19.46 -0.27
C VAL A 65 3.99 -20.34 -0.04
N LEU A 66 4.08 -21.60 -0.50
CA LEU A 66 3.18 -22.70 -0.18
C LEU A 66 4.01 -23.96 0.04
N VAL A 67 3.82 -24.61 1.20
CA VAL A 67 4.58 -25.79 1.61
C VAL A 67 3.63 -26.84 2.17
N SER A 68 3.62 -28.03 1.56
CA SER A 68 2.92 -29.22 2.02
C SER A 68 3.94 -30.20 2.60
N SER A 69 3.98 -30.34 3.91
CA SER A 69 4.90 -31.20 4.66
C SER A 69 4.35 -32.63 4.77
N LEU A 70 4.91 -33.48 5.65
CA LEU A 70 4.39 -34.84 5.84
C LEU A 70 2.91 -34.88 6.27
N GLU A 71 2.57 -34.15 7.34
CA GLU A 71 1.25 -34.23 7.99
C GLU A 71 0.57 -32.86 8.20
N TYR A 72 1.11 -31.81 7.60
CA TYR A 72 0.63 -30.43 7.73
C TYR A 72 0.98 -29.59 6.49
N THR A 73 0.39 -28.41 6.42
CA THR A 73 0.57 -27.44 5.33
C THR A 73 0.81 -26.06 5.93
N CYS A 74 1.66 -25.26 5.29
CA CYS A 74 1.90 -23.87 5.63
C CYS A 74 1.88 -22.98 4.37
N VAL A 75 1.43 -21.74 4.51
CA VAL A 75 1.32 -20.75 3.43
C VAL A 75 1.58 -19.35 3.96
N ASN A 76 2.16 -18.46 3.16
CA ASN A 76 2.17 -17.03 3.46
C ASN A 76 0.91 -16.37 2.86
N MET A 77 0.30 -15.42 3.57
CA MET A 77 -0.88 -14.71 3.08
C MET A 77 -0.86 -13.22 3.38
N LYS A 78 -1.41 -12.45 2.45
CA LYS A 78 -1.58 -11.00 2.51
C LYS A 78 -3.04 -10.68 2.80
N ILE A 79 -3.28 -9.66 3.63
CA ILE A 79 -4.63 -9.22 4.05
C ILE A 79 -4.86 -7.80 3.50
N PRO A 80 -6.01 -7.49 2.88
CA PRO A 80 -6.33 -6.13 2.40
C PRO A 80 -6.55 -5.11 3.54
N SER A 81 -5.46 -4.63 4.14
CA SER A 81 -5.34 -3.48 5.05
C SER A 81 -3.86 -3.32 5.44
N TRP A 82 -3.53 -2.37 6.33
CA TRP A 82 -2.17 -2.06 6.81
C TRP A 82 -1.56 -3.14 7.73
N VAL A 83 -1.67 -4.41 7.35
CA VAL A 83 -1.21 -5.58 8.12
C VAL A 83 -0.15 -6.32 7.31
N ASN A 84 1.06 -6.38 7.87
CA ASN A 84 2.19 -7.17 7.35
C ASN A 84 1.76 -8.60 6.98
N ALA A 85 2.34 -9.16 5.92
CA ALA A 85 2.08 -10.54 5.48
C ALA A 85 2.32 -11.54 6.62
N ARG A 86 1.47 -12.57 6.70
CA ARG A 86 1.46 -13.53 7.81
C ARG A 86 1.46 -14.96 7.31
N THR A 87 2.36 -15.76 7.88
CA THR A 87 2.36 -17.22 7.73
C THR A 87 1.19 -17.83 8.50
N LYS A 88 0.47 -18.72 7.83
CA LYS A 88 -0.48 -19.65 8.45
C LYS A 88 -0.02 -21.09 8.25
N CYS A 89 -0.29 -21.94 9.23
CA CYS A 89 -0.07 -23.37 9.17
C CYS A 89 -1.32 -24.12 9.68
N TRP A 90 -1.48 -25.39 9.28
CA TRP A 90 -2.55 -26.27 9.76
C TRP A 90 -2.24 -27.74 9.45
N GLY A 91 -2.83 -28.66 10.21
CA GLY A 91 -2.54 -30.09 10.18
C GLY A 91 -2.07 -30.63 11.52
N ALA A 92 -1.28 -31.71 11.49
CA ALA A 92 -0.63 -32.29 12.67
C ALA A 92 0.31 -31.28 13.35
N ASN A 93 0.39 -31.35 14.67
CA ASN A 93 1.13 -30.38 15.48
C ASN A 93 1.72 -30.98 16.77
N ASN A 94 1.95 -32.31 16.78
CA ASN A 94 2.21 -33.08 18.00
C ASN A 94 3.43 -32.58 18.81
N TYR A 95 4.42 -31.96 18.15
CA TYR A 95 5.59 -31.34 18.77
C TYR A 95 5.76 -29.88 18.30
N GLY A 96 4.66 -29.16 18.03
CA GLY A 96 4.71 -27.74 17.67
C GLY A 96 5.02 -27.44 16.20
N TYR A 97 4.89 -28.44 15.30
CA TYR A 97 5.23 -28.35 13.88
C TYR A 97 4.65 -27.11 13.16
N THR A 98 3.45 -26.68 13.56
CA THR A 98 2.75 -25.54 12.94
C THR A 98 3.06 -24.19 13.61
N GLY A 99 3.84 -24.15 14.69
CA GLY A 99 4.30 -22.90 15.32
C GLY A 99 3.24 -22.09 16.05
N HIS A 100 2.08 -22.69 16.38
CA HIS A 100 0.92 -22.00 16.99
C HIS A 100 1.07 -21.70 18.50
N GLY A 101 2.24 -21.93 19.10
CA GLY A 101 2.47 -21.76 20.53
C GLY A 101 1.86 -22.83 21.43
N ASN A 102 1.47 -23.97 20.86
CA ASN A 102 0.88 -25.14 21.54
C ASN A 102 1.00 -26.40 20.64
N TRP A 103 0.63 -27.58 21.15
CA TRP A 103 0.70 -28.87 20.42
C TRP A 103 -0.63 -29.32 19.77
N SER A 104 -1.67 -28.48 19.72
CA SER A 104 -2.98 -28.89 19.21
C SER A 104 -3.00 -28.98 17.68
N GLN A 105 -3.40 -30.14 17.15
CA GLN A 105 -3.69 -30.35 15.73
C GLN A 105 -4.84 -29.43 15.26
N THR A 106 -4.67 -28.77 14.12
CA THR A 106 -5.64 -27.82 13.55
C THR A 106 -6.10 -28.30 12.18
N HIS A 107 -7.37 -28.05 11.81
CA HIS A 107 -7.95 -28.50 10.53
C HIS A 107 -8.35 -27.32 9.63
N GLU A 108 -8.05 -26.10 10.06
CA GLU A 108 -8.32 -24.83 9.37
C GLU A 108 -7.07 -23.95 9.48
N PRO A 109 -6.76 -23.10 8.49
CA PRO A 109 -5.57 -22.26 8.51
C PRO A 109 -5.50 -21.31 9.72
N TYR A 110 -4.51 -21.53 10.59
CA TYR A 110 -4.28 -20.76 11.81
C TYR A 110 -2.91 -20.06 11.77
N PHE A 111 -2.71 -18.98 12.53
CA PHE A 111 -1.50 -18.15 12.43
C PHE A 111 -0.30 -18.74 13.20
N VAL A 112 0.88 -18.68 12.58
CA VAL A 112 2.16 -18.93 13.24
C VAL A 112 2.46 -17.81 14.24
N LEU A 113 3.03 -18.15 15.40
CA LEU A 113 3.54 -17.18 16.36
C LEU A 113 5.07 -17.08 16.23
N TYR A 114 5.57 -15.86 16.17
CA TYR A 114 6.99 -15.52 16.05
C TYR A 114 7.47 -14.69 17.24
N ASP A 115 8.78 -14.70 17.49
CA ASP A 115 9.41 -13.84 18.50
C ASP A 115 9.37 -12.35 18.11
N SER A 116 9.37 -11.48 19.12
CA SER A 116 9.23 -10.04 18.98
C SER A 116 10.36 -9.41 18.16
N GLY A 117 10.00 -8.68 17.11
CA GLY A 117 10.95 -8.09 16.14
C GLY A 117 11.03 -8.85 14.82
N SER A 118 10.35 -10.00 14.68
CA SER A 118 10.27 -10.71 13.40
C SER A 118 9.54 -9.90 12.33
N GLY A 119 10.16 -9.80 11.15
CA GLY A 119 9.58 -9.28 9.91
C GLY A 119 8.68 -10.30 9.20
N MET A 120 8.28 -9.97 7.98
CA MET A 120 7.43 -10.85 7.14
C MET A 120 8.23 -12.06 6.66
N THR A 121 7.62 -13.23 6.58
CA THR A 121 8.24 -14.40 5.92
C THR A 121 8.41 -14.14 4.42
N LYS A 122 9.63 -14.30 3.91
CA LYS A 122 9.98 -14.27 2.47
C LYS A 122 10.03 -15.68 1.88
N SER A 123 10.66 -16.62 2.60
CA SER A 123 10.85 -18.02 2.18
C SER A 123 10.57 -18.95 3.35
N LEU A 124 10.10 -20.16 3.06
CA LEU A 124 9.66 -21.17 4.03
C LEU A 124 10.01 -22.55 3.49
N GLY A 125 10.67 -23.36 4.31
CA GLY A 125 11.04 -24.74 4.00
C GLY A 125 10.48 -25.71 5.03
N SER A 126 9.83 -26.78 4.56
CA SER A 126 9.39 -27.90 5.40
C SER A 126 9.01 -29.11 4.53
N PHE A 127 9.68 -30.24 4.76
CA PHE A 127 9.25 -31.54 4.27
C PHE A 127 8.81 -32.42 5.45
N GLY A 128 9.62 -32.48 6.52
CA GLY A 128 9.44 -33.31 7.72
C GLY A 128 8.49 -32.79 8.79
N PHE A 129 8.99 -32.77 10.03
CA PHE A 129 8.25 -32.42 11.25
C PHE A 129 8.71 -31.08 11.88
N HIS A 130 9.51 -30.32 11.15
CA HIS A 130 9.97 -28.99 11.49
C HIS A 130 9.80 -28.04 10.30
N THR A 131 9.81 -26.74 10.60
CA THR A 131 9.69 -25.67 9.62
C THR A 131 10.79 -24.65 9.86
N VAL A 132 11.42 -24.20 8.78
CA VAL A 132 12.40 -23.10 8.76
C VAL A 132 11.87 -21.98 7.86
N SER A 133 12.12 -20.72 8.21
CA SER A 133 11.68 -19.57 7.41
C SER A 133 12.71 -18.45 7.35
N VAL A 134 12.91 -17.85 6.18
CA VAL A 134 13.62 -16.57 6.04
C VAL A 134 12.62 -15.42 6.16
N GLN A 135 12.99 -14.38 6.90
CA GLN A 135 12.25 -13.12 6.99
C GLN A 135 12.76 -12.08 5.96
N THR A 136 11.95 -11.08 5.62
CA THR A 136 12.32 -9.97 4.71
C THR A 136 13.45 -9.06 5.22
N ASN A 137 13.90 -9.23 6.47
CA ASN A 137 15.09 -8.57 7.04
C ASN A 137 16.35 -9.47 6.99
N GLY A 138 16.28 -10.64 6.35
CA GLY A 138 17.38 -11.61 6.23
C GLY A 138 17.55 -12.55 7.44
N ALA A 139 16.75 -12.40 8.51
CA ALA A 139 16.80 -13.27 9.67
C ALA A 139 16.06 -14.60 9.44
N THR A 140 16.63 -15.71 9.92
CA THR A 140 15.96 -17.01 9.92
C THR A 140 15.15 -17.24 11.19
N ASN A 141 13.96 -17.83 11.09
CA ASN A 141 13.23 -18.45 12.21
C ASN A 141 13.09 -19.96 12.00
N SER A 142 12.87 -20.71 13.07
CA SER A 142 12.75 -22.18 13.06
C SER A 142 11.82 -22.69 14.16
N TRP A 143 11.04 -23.75 13.89
CA TRP A 143 10.13 -24.38 14.87
C TRP A 143 9.74 -25.83 14.52
N GLY A 144 9.18 -26.56 15.49
CA GLY A 144 8.84 -27.98 15.38
C GLY A 144 9.83 -28.89 16.10
N THR A 145 10.11 -30.07 15.53
CA THR A 145 11.11 -31.01 16.10
C THR A 145 12.51 -30.41 16.11
N ASN A 146 13.36 -30.95 16.98
CA ASN A 146 14.77 -30.55 17.10
C ASN A 146 15.64 -31.70 17.61
N GLU A 147 15.23 -32.97 17.40
CA GLU A 147 15.89 -34.13 18.02
C GLU A 147 17.33 -34.31 17.53
N TYR A 148 17.62 -33.86 16.31
CA TYR A 148 18.91 -33.89 15.66
C TYR A 148 19.48 -32.48 15.43
N GLY A 149 18.94 -31.44 16.09
CA GLY A 149 19.40 -30.06 15.94
C GLY A 149 18.93 -29.37 14.65
N GLU A 150 17.90 -29.91 14.00
CA GLU A 150 17.35 -29.46 12.71
C GLU A 150 16.83 -28.01 12.70
N LEU A 151 16.67 -27.39 13.87
CA LEU A 151 16.35 -25.96 14.00
C LEU A 151 17.58 -25.04 13.97
N GLY A 152 18.81 -25.57 14.06
CA GLY A 152 20.04 -24.77 13.98
C GLY A 152 20.31 -23.90 15.21
N LEU A 153 19.63 -24.20 16.32
CA LEU A 153 19.67 -23.41 17.57
C LEU A 153 20.90 -23.74 18.45
N GLY A 154 21.87 -24.52 17.96
CA GLY A 154 23.04 -24.95 18.75
C GLY A 154 22.73 -25.98 19.82
N ASN A 155 21.53 -26.57 19.80
CA ASN A 155 21.00 -27.48 20.80
C ASN A 155 19.91 -28.38 20.21
N THR A 156 19.53 -29.44 20.92
CA THR A 156 18.50 -30.43 20.50
C THR A 156 17.18 -30.34 21.31
N ASN A 157 16.80 -29.15 21.80
CA ASN A 157 15.58 -28.99 22.59
C ASN A 157 14.33 -28.99 21.69
N THR A 158 13.43 -29.96 21.89
CA THR A 158 12.20 -30.20 21.09
C THR A 158 10.99 -29.35 21.50
N ASN A 159 11.11 -28.45 22.49
CA ASN A 159 10.00 -27.63 22.98
C ASN A 159 9.71 -26.38 22.12
N THR A 160 10.15 -26.35 20.85
CA THR A 160 10.12 -25.15 19.99
C THR A 160 8.77 -25.01 19.28
N ILE A 161 7.76 -24.60 20.05
CA ILE A 161 6.36 -24.48 19.63
C ILE A 161 6.00 -23.15 18.95
N ARG A 162 6.98 -22.28 18.68
CA ARG A 162 6.87 -20.96 18.03
C ARG A 162 8.12 -20.73 17.18
N GLY A 163 8.04 -19.86 16.18
CA GLY A 163 9.17 -19.52 15.33
C GLY A 163 10.22 -18.68 16.08
N ASN A 164 11.23 -19.36 16.62
CA ASN A 164 12.38 -18.77 17.30
C ASN A 164 13.44 -18.35 16.28
N THR A 165 14.15 -17.25 16.54
CA THR A 165 15.27 -16.79 15.68
C THR A 165 16.43 -17.79 15.67
N GLY A 166 16.85 -18.19 14.46
CA GLY A 166 17.97 -19.12 14.21
C GLY A 166 19.35 -18.47 14.28
N ASN A 167 20.39 -19.27 14.52
CA ASN A 167 21.78 -18.79 14.54
C ASN A 167 22.34 -18.65 13.13
N MET A 168 22.36 -17.43 12.59
CA MET A 168 23.00 -17.14 11.31
C MET A 168 24.54 -17.11 11.41
N PRO A 169 25.27 -17.52 10.35
CA PRO A 169 26.71 -17.30 10.26
C PRO A 169 27.07 -15.80 10.36
N PRO A 170 28.21 -15.43 10.97
CA PRO A 170 28.59 -14.02 11.11
C PRO A 170 28.69 -13.30 9.76
N ASN A 171 28.12 -12.10 9.68
CA ASN A 171 28.05 -11.27 8.47
C ASN A 171 27.35 -11.95 7.28
N ARG A 172 26.39 -12.86 7.53
CA ARG A 172 25.54 -13.47 6.49
C ARG A 172 24.05 -13.29 6.78
N THR A 173 23.31 -13.05 5.71
CA THR A 173 21.85 -13.10 5.62
C THR A 173 21.43 -14.31 4.78
N ALA A 174 20.24 -14.84 5.03
CA ALA A 174 19.68 -15.95 4.25
C ALA A 174 18.82 -15.40 3.09
N LEU A 175 18.91 -16.04 1.92
CA LEU A 175 18.06 -15.74 0.76
C LEU A 175 16.87 -16.71 0.68
N HIS A 176 17.14 -18.02 0.87
CA HIS A 176 16.14 -19.09 0.83
C HIS A 176 16.50 -20.21 1.83
N VAL A 177 15.49 -20.93 2.33
CA VAL A 177 15.64 -22.09 3.23
C VAL A 177 14.82 -23.27 2.76
N GLU A 178 15.35 -24.47 2.96
CA GLU A 178 14.63 -25.74 2.82
C GLU A 178 14.83 -26.63 4.05
N ALA A 179 13.93 -27.60 4.21
CA ALA A 179 14.02 -28.62 5.25
C ALA A 179 13.62 -29.98 4.68
N GLY A 180 14.44 -31.00 4.94
CA GLY A 180 14.13 -32.42 4.71
C GLY A 180 13.31 -33.01 5.87
N ALA A 181 13.50 -34.28 6.20
CA ALA A 181 12.82 -34.89 7.35
C ALA A 181 13.43 -34.46 8.71
N ASP A 182 14.74 -34.67 8.85
CA ASP A 182 15.50 -34.45 10.10
C ASP A 182 16.65 -33.43 9.91
N THR A 183 16.64 -32.69 8.80
CA THR A 183 17.79 -31.89 8.31
C THR A 183 17.27 -30.59 7.68
N SER A 184 18.06 -29.51 7.75
CA SER A 184 17.73 -28.21 7.17
C SER A 184 18.91 -27.63 6.40
N CYS A 185 18.63 -26.85 5.36
CA CYS A 185 19.64 -26.17 4.54
C CYS A 185 19.18 -24.77 4.12
N MET A 186 20.11 -23.90 3.77
CA MET A 186 19.83 -22.56 3.26
C MET A 186 20.84 -22.11 2.21
N ILE A 187 20.44 -21.13 1.40
CA ILE A 187 21.32 -20.36 0.52
C ILE A 187 21.53 -18.98 1.16
N ALA A 188 22.79 -18.58 1.34
CA ALA A 188 23.19 -17.29 1.91
C ALA A 188 23.36 -16.19 0.85
N ASP A 189 23.60 -14.94 1.27
CA ASP A 189 23.82 -13.79 0.37
C ASP A 189 25.02 -13.91 -0.59
N ASP A 190 26.04 -14.71 -0.29
CA ASP A 190 27.10 -15.09 -1.24
C ASP A 190 26.73 -16.31 -2.10
N GLN A 191 25.43 -16.60 -2.25
CA GLN A 191 24.88 -17.79 -2.91
C GLN A 191 25.47 -19.11 -2.40
N SER A 192 26.05 -19.15 -1.21
CA SER A 192 26.66 -20.37 -0.68
C SER A 192 25.69 -21.18 0.18
N VAL A 193 25.78 -22.51 0.07
CA VAL A 193 24.89 -23.44 0.77
C VAL A 193 25.42 -23.74 2.18
N TRP A 194 24.53 -23.67 3.17
CA TRP A 194 24.81 -24.04 4.56
C TRP A 194 23.74 -25.03 5.05
N CYS A 195 24.14 -26.10 5.69
CA CYS A 195 23.24 -27.16 6.17
C CYS A 195 23.50 -27.52 7.63
N TRP A 196 22.47 -28.04 8.30
CA TRP A 196 22.46 -28.42 9.71
C TRP A 196 21.37 -29.46 10.02
N GLY A 197 21.34 -29.96 11.25
CA GLY A 197 20.49 -31.07 11.68
C GLY A 197 21.17 -32.43 11.58
N ARG A 198 20.36 -33.46 11.34
CA ARG A 198 20.82 -34.85 11.23
C ARG A 198 21.78 -35.05 10.08
N ASN A 199 22.83 -35.85 10.33
CA ASN A 199 23.84 -36.22 9.34
C ASN A 199 24.12 -37.74 9.29
N ASP A 200 23.61 -38.50 10.26
CA ASP A 200 23.69 -39.96 10.31
C ASP A 200 22.52 -40.64 9.56
N PRO A 201 22.70 -41.88 9.09
CA PRO A 201 23.99 -42.47 8.70
C PRO A 201 24.48 -41.96 7.33
N PHE A 202 23.69 -41.15 6.61
CA PHE A 202 23.82 -40.98 5.16
C PHE A 202 24.72 -39.82 4.70
N GLY A 203 25.09 -38.89 5.57
CA GLY A 203 25.85 -37.68 5.19
C GLY A 203 24.97 -36.53 4.67
N GLN A 204 23.68 -36.53 5.00
CA GLN A 204 22.66 -35.68 4.39
C GLN A 204 22.78 -34.16 4.65
N THR A 205 23.77 -33.71 5.43
CA THR A 205 24.13 -32.29 5.47
C THR A 205 25.14 -31.87 4.39
N GLY A 206 25.90 -32.78 3.78
CA GLY A 206 26.89 -32.45 2.74
C GLY A 206 28.11 -31.66 3.23
N THR A 207 28.28 -31.52 4.55
CA THR A 207 29.27 -30.64 5.19
C THR A 207 30.67 -31.26 5.34
N ASN A 208 30.89 -32.48 4.85
CA ASN A 208 32.09 -33.30 5.10
C ASN A 208 32.36 -33.57 6.61
N VAL A 209 31.36 -33.38 7.48
CA VAL A 209 31.41 -33.79 8.88
C VAL A 209 31.09 -35.28 8.96
N THR A 210 31.90 -36.05 9.71
CA THR A 210 31.75 -37.51 9.85
C THR A 210 30.38 -37.88 10.44
N PRO A 211 29.51 -38.63 9.73
CA PRO A 211 28.16 -38.99 10.18
C PRO A 211 28.09 -39.69 11.54
N SER A 212 29.09 -40.51 11.87
CA SER A 212 29.05 -41.43 13.02
C SER A 212 29.43 -40.82 14.37
N LEU A 213 29.41 -39.48 14.52
CA LEU A 213 29.87 -38.81 15.74
C LEU A 213 28.81 -37.87 16.34
N PHE A 214 28.36 -36.83 15.63
CA PHE A 214 27.36 -35.89 16.14
C PHE A 214 26.49 -35.29 15.03
N PRO A 215 25.22 -34.90 15.34
CA PRO A 215 24.46 -34.00 14.48
C PRO A 215 25.13 -32.63 14.33
N VAL A 216 24.82 -31.94 13.23
CA VAL A 216 25.35 -30.61 12.91
C VAL A 216 24.43 -29.56 13.53
N LEU A 217 24.71 -29.12 14.76
CA LEU A 217 23.77 -28.28 15.55
C LEU A 217 23.66 -26.80 15.12
N LEU A 218 24.50 -26.34 14.19
CA LEU A 218 24.57 -24.96 13.70
C LEU A 218 24.79 -24.96 12.17
N PRO A 219 24.26 -23.98 11.41
CA PRO A 219 24.49 -23.87 9.97
C PRO A 219 25.99 -23.97 9.63
N THR A 220 26.34 -24.97 8.82
CA THR A 220 27.74 -25.28 8.45
C THR A 220 27.87 -25.32 6.93
N LYS A 221 28.93 -24.72 6.39
CA LYS A 221 29.09 -24.50 4.94
C LYS A 221 29.33 -25.81 4.17
N VAL A 222 28.46 -26.09 3.21
CA VAL A 222 28.58 -27.22 2.27
C VAL A 222 29.73 -26.97 1.29
N GLN A 223 30.48 -28.03 0.95
CA GLN A 223 31.65 -27.93 0.09
C GLN A 223 31.25 -28.07 -1.40
N ILE A 224 30.67 -27.00 -1.95
CA ILE A 224 30.48 -26.79 -3.39
C ILE A 224 31.83 -26.39 -4.03
N PRO A 225 32.16 -26.78 -5.27
CA PRO A 225 33.40 -26.38 -5.92
C PRO A 225 33.58 -24.86 -6.02
N ASN A 226 34.83 -24.40 -5.94
CA ASN A 226 35.16 -22.99 -6.11
C ASN A 226 34.75 -22.52 -7.52
N ASN A 227 34.17 -21.31 -7.60
CA ASN A 227 33.58 -20.69 -8.80
C ASN A 227 32.22 -21.27 -9.25
N GLN A 228 31.48 -21.97 -8.38
CA GLN A 228 30.07 -22.30 -8.61
C GLN A 228 29.20 -21.80 -7.45
N SER A 229 28.11 -21.11 -7.77
CA SER A 229 27.15 -20.54 -6.81
C SER A 229 25.80 -21.25 -6.89
N ALA A 230 25.02 -21.26 -5.81
CA ALA A 230 23.76 -22.00 -5.72
C ALA A 230 22.54 -21.10 -5.94
N ILE A 231 21.75 -21.42 -6.97
CA ILE A 231 20.55 -20.67 -7.37
C ILE A 231 19.24 -21.33 -6.93
N ALA A 232 19.25 -22.66 -6.74
CA ALA A 232 18.13 -23.39 -6.15
C ALA A 232 18.63 -24.57 -5.30
N LEU A 233 17.92 -24.84 -4.21
CA LEU A 233 18.20 -25.88 -3.22
C LEU A 233 16.90 -26.66 -3.00
N SER A 234 16.92 -27.99 -3.05
CA SER A 234 15.76 -28.81 -2.73
C SER A 234 16.14 -29.93 -1.77
N MET A 235 15.23 -30.31 -0.88
CA MET A 235 15.44 -31.34 0.13
C MET A 235 14.34 -32.40 0.05
N GLY A 236 14.75 -33.67 -0.01
CA GLY A 236 13.86 -34.81 0.21
C GLY A 236 14.05 -35.37 1.61
N TRP A 237 13.55 -36.58 1.85
CA TRP A 237 13.52 -37.15 3.21
C TRP A 237 14.91 -37.24 3.88
N ASN A 238 15.90 -37.82 3.20
CA ASN A 238 17.25 -38.08 3.74
C ASN A 238 18.38 -37.67 2.77
N PHE A 239 18.09 -36.74 1.87
CA PHE A 239 19.02 -36.29 0.83
C PHE A 239 18.63 -34.90 0.37
N ALA A 240 19.60 -34.14 -0.13
CA ALA A 240 19.38 -32.81 -0.67
C ALA A 240 20.16 -32.64 -1.97
N CYS A 241 19.68 -31.73 -2.81
CA CYS A 241 20.28 -31.39 -4.09
C CYS A 241 20.28 -29.88 -4.29
N VAL A 242 21.24 -29.40 -5.08
CA VAL A 242 21.40 -28.00 -5.47
C VAL A 242 21.47 -27.90 -6.99
N ILE A 243 20.91 -26.83 -7.55
CA ILE A 243 21.18 -26.38 -8.93
C ILE A 243 22.14 -25.19 -8.82
N LEU A 244 23.19 -25.23 -9.63
CA LEU A 244 24.25 -24.23 -9.68
C LEU A 244 24.00 -23.23 -10.82
N GLU A 245 24.67 -22.07 -10.80
CA GLU A 245 24.56 -21.05 -11.86
C GLU A 245 24.80 -21.60 -13.27
N ASP A 246 25.70 -22.58 -13.42
CA ASP A 246 25.98 -23.26 -14.71
C ASP A 246 24.92 -24.30 -15.13
N ARG A 247 23.80 -24.37 -14.39
CA ARG A 247 22.67 -25.29 -14.59
C ARG A 247 23.02 -26.78 -14.52
N THR A 248 24.21 -27.10 -14.02
CA THR A 248 24.46 -28.42 -13.45
C THR A 248 23.82 -28.52 -12.06
N GLY A 249 23.86 -29.71 -11.47
CA GLY A 249 23.40 -29.90 -10.11
C GLY A 249 24.19 -30.95 -9.38
N MET A 250 24.17 -30.87 -8.05
CA MET A 250 24.84 -31.81 -7.15
C MET A 250 23.89 -32.28 -6.07
N CYS A 251 24.01 -33.53 -5.64
CA CYS A 251 23.21 -34.12 -4.57
C CYS A 251 24.10 -34.80 -3.52
N TRP A 252 23.63 -34.89 -2.28
CA TRP A 252 24.32 -35.55 -1.17
C TRP A 252 23.34 -36.23 -0.20
N GLY A 253 23.85 -37.09 0.69
CA GLY A 253 23.04 -37.93 1.58
C GLY A 253 22.70 -39.31 1.01
N LYS A 254 21.45 -39.76 1.23
CA LYS A 254 21.02 -41.14 0.94
C LYS A 254 20.88 -41.39 -0.57
N ASN A 255 21.50 -42.45 -1.06
CA ASN A 255 21.41 -42.90 -2.47
C ASN A 255 20.85 -44.33 -2.67
N ALA A 256 20.16 -44.89 -1.67
CA ALA A 256 19.72 -46.29 -1.69
C ALA A 256 18.77 -46.66 -2.85
N ASN A 257 18.14 -45.67 -3.49
CA ASN A 257 17.26 -45.85 -4.65
C ASN A 257 17.89 -45.33 -5.96
N GLY A 258 19.09 -44.76 -5.92
CA GLY A 258 19.69 -44.00 -7.02
C GLY A 258 19.28 -42.52 -7.08
N GLN A 259 18.64 -41.99 -6.03
CA GLN A 259 18.03 -40.67 -6.04
C GLN A 259 19.02 -39.49 -6.12
N LEU A 260 20.32 -39.70 -5.88
CA LEU A 260 21.33 -38.66 -6.12
C LEU A 260 21.63 -38.43 -7.61
N GLY A 261 21.14 -39.31 -8.50
CA GLY A 261 21.32 -39.17 -9.95
C GLY A 261 22.78 -39.25 -10.42
N ASN A 262 23.65 -39.90 -9.66
CA ASN A 262 25.08 -40.08 -9.96
C ASN A 262 25.37 -41.32 -10.84
N GLY A 263 24.34 -41.94 -11.42
CA GLY A 263 24.40 -43.16 -12.24
C GLY A 263 24.39 -44.48 -11.45
N ASN A 264 24.56 -44.42 -10.12
CA ASN A 264 24.60 -45.57 -9.23
C ASN A 264 23.50 -45.48 -8.16
N TYR A 265 23.23 -46.60 -7.48
CA TYR A 265 22.57 -46.63 -6.18
C TYR A 265 23.55 -47.23 -5.16
N ASP A 266 23.50 -46.76 -3.92
CA ASP A 266 24.42 -47.20 -2.87
C ASP A 266 23.74 -48.15 -1.88
N TYR A 267 24.38 -49.29 -1.62
CA TYR A 267 24.04 -50.11 -0.46
C TYR A 267 24.33 -49.33 0.83
N ALA A 268 23.53 -49.56 1.87
CA ALA A 268 23.31 -48.63 3.00
C ALA A 268 24.50 -48.32 3.94
N GLU A 269 25.72 -48.71 3.56
CA GLU A 269 26.97 -48.44 4.30
C GLU A 269 27.75 -47.23 3.73
N PHE A 270 27.44 -46.79 2.49
CA PHE A 270 28.11 -45.64 1.88
C PHE A 270 27.32 -44.34 2.11
N SER A 271 28.01 -43.34 2.65
CA SER A 271 27.48 -42.00 2.94
C SER A 271 28.07 -40.96 1.98
N HIS A 272 27.22 -40.24 1.26
CA HIS A 272 27.65 -39.10 0.44
C HIS A 272 27.74 -37.86 1.33
N GLN A 273 28.85 -37.77 2.08
CA GLN A 273 29.15 -36.71 3.04
C GLN A 273 29.52 -35.37 2.38
N THR A 274 29.77 -35.38 1.07
CA THR A 274 30.01 -34.21 0.21
C THR A 274 29.10 -34.27 -1.01
N PRO A 275 28.78 -33.11 -1.64
CA PRO A 275 28.04 -33.05 -2.90
C PRO A 275 28.69 -33.89 -4.02
N ALA A 276 27.90 -34.74 -4.67
CA ALA A 276 28.26 -35.48 -5.87
C ALA A 276 27.45 -34.94 -7.07
N PRO A 277 28.03 -34.79 -8.27
CA PRO A 277 27.32 -34.27 -9.42
C PRO A 277 26.22 -35.22 -9.92
N ILE A 278 25.12 -34.66 -10.41
CA ILE A 278 24.06 -35.39 -11.12
C ILE A 278 24.57 -35.68 -12.54
N THR A 279 24.82 -36.95 -12.87
CA THR A 279 25.46 -37.38 -14.13
C THR A 279 24.50 -38.01 -15.13
N ILE A 280 23.24 -38.24 -14.73
CA ILE A 280 22.25 -38.99 -15.53
C ILE A 280 21.37 -38.10 -16.42
N ILE A 281 21.54 -36.78 -16.34
CA ILE A 281 20.79 -35.82 -17.16
C ILE A 281 21.15 -36.07 -18.64
N PRO A 282 20.17 -36.17 -19.55
CA PRO A 282 20.45 -36.50 -20.95
C PRO A 282 21.45 -35.53 -21.62
N PRO A 283 22.32 -36.01 -22.53
CA PRO A 283 23.35 -35.17 -23.13
C PRO A 283 22.73 -34.02 -23.94
N ASN A 284 23.27 -32.81 -23.75
CA ASN A 284 22.70 -31.54 -24.23
C ASN A 284 21.35 -31.20 -23.57
N ARG A 285 21.21 -31.47 -22.27
CA ARG A 285 20.19 -30.92 -21.38
C ARG A 285 20.84 -30.36 -20.12
N THR A 286 20.31 -29.26 -19.61
CA THR A 286 20.65 -28.73 -18.27
C THR A 286 19.43 -28.79 -17.35
N LEU A 287 19.66 -28.60 -16.04
CA LEU A 287 18.58 -28.49 -15.06
C LEU A 287 17.99 -27.07 -15.08
N SER A 288 16.67 -26.99 -15.01
CA SER A 288 15.90 -25.75 -14.92
C SER A 288 15.09 -25.67 -13.62
N ALA A 289 14.61 -26.81 -13.12
CA ALA A 289 14.12 -26.96 -11.74
C ALA A 289 14.37 -28.38 -11.24
N ILE A 290 14.39 -28.59 -9.92
CA ILE A 290 14.45 -29.92 -9.29
C ILE A 290 13.56 -29.93 -8.05
N SER A 291 12.80 -31.01 -7.86
CA SER A 291 12.00 -31.25 -6.66
C SER A 291 12.19 -32.69 -6.18
N LEU A 292 12.51 -32.83 -4.90
CA LEU A 292 12.88 -34.10 -4.27
C LEU A 292 11.74 -34.64 -3.42
N GLY A 293 11.44 -35.93 -3.58
CA GLY A 293 10.41 -36.63 -2.81
C GLY A 293 10.97 -37.51 -1.69
N GLY A 294 10.20 -38.52 -1.30
CA GLY A 294 10.55 -39.42 -0.20
C GLY A 294 11.78 -40.30 -0.47
N GLY A 295 12.08 -40.56 -1.74
CA GLY A 295 13.23 -41.34 -2.18
C GLY A 295 13.43 -41.33 -3.69
N HIS A 296 12.99 -40.27 -4.36
CA HIS A 296 13.03 -40.04 -5.79
C HIS A 296 13.20 -38.54 -6.06
N ALA A 297 13.60 -38.18 -7.28
CA ALA A 297 13.78 -36.81 -7.70
C ALA A 297 13.18 -36.63 -9.09
N CYS A 298 12.58 -35.47 -9.34
CA CYS A 298 12.11 -35.06 -10.65
C CYS A 298 12.62 -33.66 -10.96
N SER A 299 13.09 -33.46 -12.18
CA SER A 299 13.52 -32.16 -12.69
C SER A 299 12.65 -31.68 -13.84
N ILE A 300 12.64 -30.37 -14.04
CA ILE A 300 12.34 -29.78 -15.35
C ILE A 300 13.69 -29.48 -16.01
N LEU A 301 13.84 -29.89 -17.27
CA LEU A 301 15.02 -29.64 -18.09
C LEU A 301 14.84 -28.38 -18.95
N ASP A 302 15.92 -27.86 -19.52
CA ASP A 302 16.02 -26.64 -20.37
C ASP A 302 14.95 -26.43 -21.46
N ASN A 303 14.26 -27.49 -21.89
CA ASN A 303 13.22 -27.51 -22.91
C ASN A 303 11.80 -27.64 -22.33
N GLY A 304 11.64 -27.56 -21.01
CA GLY A 304 10.38 -27.78 -20.30
C GLY A 304 9.88 -29.23 -20.29
N SER A 305 10.72 -30.21 -20.64
CA SER A 305 10.40 -31.62 -20.40
C SER A 305 10.73 -32.02 -18.96
N VAL A 306 9.93 -32.92 -18.39
CA VAL A 306 10.15 -33.46 -17.03
C VAL A 306 10.93 -34.77 -17.11
N PHE A 307 11.92 -34.93 -16.23
CA PHE A 307 12.78 -36.10 -16.14
C PHE A 307 12.90 -36.56 -14.68
N CYS A 308 12.58 -37.83 -14.40
CA CYS A 308 12.48 -38.36 -13.04
C CYS A 308 13.38 -39.58 -12.82
N TRP A 309 13.92 -39.74 -11.61
CA TRP A 309 14.80 -40.85 -11.21
C TRP A 309 14.70 -41.19 -9.71
N GLY A 310 15.36 -42.27 -9.29
CA GLY A 310 15.27 -42.79 -7.92
C GLY A 310 14.17 -43.84 -7.76
N GLY A 311 13.47 -43.86 -6.63
CA GLY A 311 12.45 -44.87 -6.34
C GLY A 311 11.15 -44.68 -7.12
N GLY A 312 10.61 -45.73 -7.74
CA GLY A 312 9.43 -45.65 -8.62
C GLY A 312 8.31 -46.65 -8.35
N ARG A 313 8.37 -47.40 -7.23
CA ARG A 313 7.43 -48.51 -6.93
C ARG A 313 5.94 -48.11 -6.90
N ASN A 314 5.62 -46.86 -6.59
CA ASN A 314 4.24 -46.33 -6.59
C ASN A 314 3.89 -45.58 -7.89
N GLY A 315 4.76 -45.59 -8.90
CA GLY A 315 4.57 -44.88 -10.18
C GLY A 315 5.08 -43.43 -10.18
N GLN A 316 5.72 -42.97 -9.10
CA GLN A 316 6.11 -41.56 -8.91
C GLN A 316 7.16 -41.03 -9.92
N LEU A 317 7.75 -41.90 -10.75
CA LEU A 317 8.63 -41.49 -11.84
C LEU A 317 7.87 -41.04 -13.09
N GLY A 318 6.56 -41.31 -13.21
CA GLY A 318 5.71 -40.82 -14.29
C GLY A 318 5.97 -41.45 -15.67
N ASP A 319 6.94 -42.37 -15.79
CA ASP A 319 7.43 -42.94 -17.05
C ASP A 319 6.56 -44.07 -17.64
N GLY A 320 5.40 -44.33 -17.05
CA GLY A 320 4.50 -45.45 -17.39
C GLY A 320 4.84 -46.76 -16.67
N THR A 321 5.90 -46.79 -15.85
CA THR A 321 6.34 -47.98 -15.11
C THR A 321 6.22 -47.81 -13.60
N HIS A 322 6.37 -48.94 -12.89
CA HIS A 322 6.45 -49.00 -11.42
C HIS A 322 7.79 -49.61 -10.98
N SER A 323 8.88 -49.25 -11.67
CA SER A 323 10.21 -49.77 -11.36
C SER A 323 10.61 -49.44 -9.92
N ASN A 324 11.05 -50.43 -9.12
CA ASN A 324 11.43 -50.19 -7.72
C ASN A 324 12.45 -49.06 -7.57
N THR A 325 13.45 -49.01 -8.44
CA THR A 325 14.51 -47.99 -8.52
C THR A 325 14.89 -47.73 -9.98
N SER A 326 15.32 -46.50 -10.27
CA SER A 326 15.85 -46.07 -11.56
C SER A 326 17.09 -45.19 -11.36
N THR A 327 18.27 -45.72 -11.71
CA THR A 327 19.54 -44.99 -11.67
C THR A 327 19.87 -44.26 -12.97
N THR A 328 19.09 -44.47 -14.04
CA THR A 328 19.27 -43.79 -15.34
C THR A 328 18.32 -42.62 -15.54
N GLY A 329 17.22 -42.61 -14.79
CA GLY A 329 16.09 -41.70 -15.03
C GLY A 329 15.32 -41.99 -16.31
N ASN A 330 14.15 -41.38 -16.44
CA ASN A 330 13.27 -41.44 -17.61
C ASN A 330 12.54 -40.11 -17.84
N TYR A 331 12.16 -39.84 -19.09
CA TYR A 331 11.27 -38.73 -19.43
C TYR A 331 9.82 -39.05 -19.08
N VAL A 332 9.11 -38.08 -18.50
CA VAL A 332 7.67 -38.17 -18.25
C VAL A 332 6.89 -37.82 -19.53
N PRO A 333 5.91 -38.64 -19.96
CA PRO A 333 5.14 -38.42 -21.17
C PRO A 333 4.03 -37.38 -20.94
N LEU A 334 4.43 -36.10 -20.90
CA LEU A 334 3.53 -34.95 -20.84
C LEU A 334 2.65 -34.86 -22.11
N PRO A 335 1.50 -34.15 -22.07
CA PRO A 335 0.64 -33.95 -23.23
C PRO A 335 1.41 -33.36 -24.44
N ALA A 336 1.05 -33.83 -25.64
CA ALA A 336 1.81 -33.52 -26.86
C ALA A 336 1.85 -32.02 -27.16
N GLY A 337 3.06 -31.45 -27.16
CA GLY A 337 3.30 -30.01 -27.40
C GLY A 337 3.23 -29.13 -26.14
N ARG A 338 3.16 -29.72 -24.95
CA ARG A 338 3.21 -29.00 -23.66
C ARG A 338 4.58 -29.07 -22.99
N THR A 339 4.85 -28.09 -22.15
CA THR A 339 6.05 -27.94 -21.31
C THR A 339 5.66 -27.67 -19.86
N ALA A 340 6.43 -28.22 -18.91
CA ALA A 340 6.26 -27.97 -17.50
C ALA A 340 6.80 -26.58 -17.10
N LEU A 341 6.00 -25.86 -16.31
CA LEU A 341 6.36 -24.57 -15.69
C LEU A 341 6.67 -24.72 -14.19
N SER A 342 6.03 -25.65 -13.49
CA SER A 342 6.29 -25.92 -12.06
C SER A 342 6.21 -27.41 -11.78
N ILE A 343 6.94 -27.90 -10.79
CA ILE A 343 6.94 -29.30 -10.36
C ILE A 343 7.11 -29.40 -8.84
N SER A 344 6.39 -30.31 -8.21
CA SER A 344 6.55 -30.64 -6.79
C SER A 344 6.44 -32.15 -6.57
N SER A 345 7.45 -32.71 -5.92
CA SER A 345 7.58 -34.13 -5.58
C SER A 345 7.19 -34.36 -4.12
N GLY A 346 6.07 -35.04 -3.89
CA GLY A 346 5.69 -35.51 -2.56
C GLY A 346 6.46 -36.76 -2.13
N VAL A 347 6.06 -37.40 -1.04
CA VAL A 347 6.75 -38.60 -0.55
C VAL A 347 6.65 -39.77 -1.54
N ARG A 348 5.47 -39.98 -2.16
CA ARG A 348 5.22 -41.07 -3.12
C ARG A 348 4.46 -40.66 -4.39
N HIS A 349 4.24 -39.37 -4.62
CA HIS A 349 3.60 -38.82 -5.81
C HIS A 349 4.34 -37.58 -6.31
N THR A 350 4.00 -37.08 -7.48
CA THR A 350 4.59 -35.86 -8.07
C THR A 350 3.55 -35.18 -8.95
N CYS A 351 3.53 -33.85 -8.90
CA CYS A 351 2.59 -33.02 -9.65
C CYS A 351 3.32 -31.90 -10.39
N THR A 352 2.77 -31.48 -11.54
CA THR A 352 3.31 -30.43 -12.39
C THR A 352 2.20 -29.52 -12.92
N ILE A 353 2.55 -28.25 -13.19
CA ILE A 353 1.72 -27.27 -13.89
C ILE A 353 2.37 -27.01 -15.25
N LEU A 354 1.59 -27.02 -16.33
CA LEU A 354 2.06 -26.86 -17.71
C LEU A 354 1.85 -25.43 -18.26
N ASP A 355 2.36 -25.18 -19.48
CA ASP A 355 2.28 -23.90 -20.22
C ASP A 355 0.86 -23.38 -20.51
N ASP A 356 -0.17 -24.22 -20.36
CA ASP A 356 -1.59 -23.84 -20.45
C ASP A 356 -2.31 -23.84 -19.11
N HIS A 357 -1.57 -23.76 -18.01
CA HIS A 357 -2.05 -23.88 -16.63
C HIS A 357 -2.75 -25.22 -16.30
N SER A 358 -2.78 -26.19 -17.23
CA SER A 358 -3.28 -27.53 -16.91
C SER A 358 -2.33 -28.20 -15.93
N THR A 359 -2.91 -28.83 -14.91
CA THR A 359 -2.17 -29.45 -13.81
C THR A 359 -2.30 -30.96 -13.89
N TRP A 360 -1.18 -31.66 -13.73
CA TRP A 360 -1.10 -33.11 -13.90
C TRP A 360 -0.33 -33.74 -12.75
N CYS A 361 -0.80 -34.86 -12.23
CA CYS A 361 -0.19 -35.60 -11.12
C CYS A 361 -0.01 -37.09 -11.46
N TRP A 362 0.97 -37.74 -10.83
CA TRP A 362 1.22 -39.19 -10.95
C TRP A 362 1.89 -39.75 -9.68
N GLY A 363 1.95 -41.07 -9.57
CA GLY A 363 2.43 -41.80 -8.40
C GLY A 363 1.30 -42.31 -7.49
N ASN A 364 1.57 -42.41 -6.19
CA ASN A 364 0.61 -42.90 -5.20
C ASN A 364 -0.71 -42.11 -5.28
N ASN A 365 -1.82 -42.82 -5.13
CA ASN A 365 -3.16 -42.24 -5.04
C ASN A 365 -4.01 -42.89 -3.92
N SER A 366 -3.37 -43.44 -2.87
CA SER A 366 -4.07 -44.13 -1.77
C SER A 366 -5.08 -43.26 -1.04
N GLU A 367 -4.80 -41.96 -0.94
CA GLU A 367 -5.60 -40.97 -0.23
C GLU A 367 -6.14 -39.88 -1.18
N GLY A 368 -6.20 -40.11 -2.51
CA GLY A 368 -6.73 -39.15 -3.48
C GLY A 368 -5.79 -38.01 -3.89
N GLN A 369 -4.50 -38.08 -3.53
CA GLN A 369 -3.52 -37.00 -3.75
C GLN A 369 -3.25 -36.61 -5.23
N ILE A 370 -3.72 -37.42 -6.18
CA ILE A 370 -3.66 -37.11 -7.62
C ILE A 370 -4.71 -36.05 -8.01
N GLY A 371 -5.83 -35.94 -7.29
CA GLY A 371 -6.80 -34.85 -7.49
C GLY A 371 -7.71 -35.01 -8.71
N ASP A 372 -7.79 -36.20 -9.31
CA ASP A 372 -8.64 -36.48 -10.47
C ASP A 372 -10.10 -36.84 -10.07
N GLY A 373 -10.35 -37.12 -8.79
CA GLY A 373 -11.62 -37.64 -8.27
C GLY A 373 -11.64 -39.15 -8.12
N SER A 374 -10.49 -39.80 -8.11
CA SER A 374 -10.29 -41.21 -7.76
C SER A 374 -9.30 -41.38 -6.60
N SER A 375 -9.40 -42.52 -5.92
CA SER A 375 -8.44 -42.99 -4.93
C SER A 375 -8.22 -44.51 -5.09
N VAL A 376 -7.01 -44.99 -4.78
CA VAL A 376 -6.52 -46.35 -5.09
C VAL A 376 -5.93 -46.99 -3.83
N PRO A 377 -6.72 -47.74 -3.03
CA PRO A 377 -6.31 -48.24 -1.72
C PRO A 377 -5.01 -49.06 -1.75
N ASP A 378 -4.08 -48.77 -0.85
CA ASP A 378 -2.88 -49.59 -0.62
C ASP A 378 -3.31 -50.87 0.15
N THR A 379 -3.61 -51.93 -0.60
CA THR A 379 -4.11 -53.21 -0.04
C THR A 379 -3.02 -54.07 0.59
N GLY A 380 -1.74 -53.69 0.46
CA GLY A 380 -0.60 -54.36 1.11
C GLY A 380 -0.28 -55.79 0.64
N GLU A 381 -1.04 -56.36 -0.30
CA GLU A 381 -0.75 -57.68 -0.86
C GLU A 381 0.44 -57.64 -1.83
N THR A 382 1.07 -58.81 -2.04
CA THR A 382 2.40 -58.89 -2.67
C THR A 382 2.39 -59.09 -4.19
N ASP A 383 1.22 -59.21 -4.81
CA ASP A 383 1.07 -59.35 -6.26
C ASP A 383 0.81 -58.00 -6.95
N TRP A 384 1.48 -57.81 -8.09
CA TRP A 384 1.79 -56.50 -8.68
C TRP A 384 0.69 -55.88 -9.57
N GLU A 385 -0.56 -55.83 -9.10
CA GLU A 385 -1.56 -54.90 -9.68
C GLU A 385 -1.28 -53.46 -9.23
N HIS A 386 -0.29 -52.84 -9.88
CA HIS A 386 0.13 -51.47 -9.64
C HIS A 386 -0.88 -50.45 -10.17
N ASN A 387 -2.05 -50.36 -9.53
CA ASN A 387 -3.16 -49.52 -9.96
C ASN A 387 -2.97 -48.01 -9.66
N HIS A 388 -1.89 -47.62 -8.98
CA HIS A 388 -1.47 -46.22 -8.86
C HIS A 388 -1.02 -45.65 -10.22
N PRO A 389 -1.40 -44.43 -10.62
CA PRO A 389 -1.02 -43.88 -11.92
C PRO A 389 0.50 -43.74 -12.12
N SER A 390 1.09 -44.59 -12.99
CA SER A 390 2.50 -44.47 -13.41
C SER A 390 2.74 -43.47 -14.53
N SER A 391 1.71 -42.81 -15.05
CA SER A 391 1.81 -41.72 -16.03
C SER A 391 0.96 -40.52 -15.59
N PRO A 392 1.24 -39.30 -16.09
CA PRO A 392 0.49 -38.11 -15.72
C PRO A 392 -1.02 -38.26 -15.95
N VAL A 393 -1.79 -37.97 -14.92
CA VAL A 393 -3.26 -37.83 -14.96
C VAL A 393 -3.61 -36.37 -14.73
N ALA A 394 -4.57 -35.85 -15.51
CA ALA A 394 -5.03 -34.47 -15.37
C ALA A 394 -5.83 -34.30 -14.07
N VAL A 395 -5.47 -33.28 -13.28
CA VAL A 395 -6.20 -32.90 -12.07
C VAL A 395 -7.58 -32.36 -12.45
N SER A 396 -8.62 -32.69 -11.67
CA SER A 396 -10.00 -32.22 -11.88
C SER A 396 -10.20 -30.77 -11.40
N VAL A 397 -9.45 -29.84 -12.02
CA VAL A 397 -9.44 -28.41 -11.66
C VAL A 397 -10.82 -27.76 -11.91
N PRO A 398 -11.38 -26.99 -10.95
CA PRO A 398 -12.65 -26.29 -11.12
C PRO A 398 -12.67 -25.29 -12.28
N ALA A 399 -13.80 -25.21 -12.99
CA ALA A 399 -13.93 -24.35 -14.16
C ALA A 399 -13.77 -22.85 -13.83
N GLY A 400 -12.81 -22.19 -14.49
CA GLY A 400 -12.44 -20.80 -14.23
C GLY A 400 -11.37 -20.61 -13.16
N ILE A 401 -10.71 -21.69 -12.73
CA ILE A 401 -9.50 -21.69 -11.90
C ILE A 401 -8.34 -22.22 -12.75
N GLU A 402 -7.20 -21.54 -12.66
CA GLU A 402 -5.93 -21.88 -13.30
C GLU A 402 -4.86 -21.86 -12.21
N PHE A 403 -3.97 -22.86 -12.16
CA PHE A 403 -2.93 -22.92 -11.13
C PHE A 403 -1.61 -22.27 -11.58
N ALA A 404 -0.90 -21.67 -10.62
CA ALA A 404 0.38 -20.99 -10.78
C ALA A 404 1.48 -21.61 -9.90
N ALA A 405 1.11 -22.16 -8.74
CA ALA A 405 1.99 -22.82 -7.79
C ALA A 405 1.41 -24.16 -7.33
N ILE A 406 2.25 -25.16 -7.10
CA ILE A 406 1.85 -26.46 -6.54
C ILE A 406 2.88 -26.97 -5.55
N SER A 407 2.40 -27.67 -4.52
CA SER A 407 3.20 -28.26 -3.44
C SER A 407 2.58 -29.61 -3.04
N ALA A 408 3.39 -30.67 -2.99
CA ALA A 408 2.97 -32.03 -2.71
C ALA A 408 3.63 -32.55 -1.41
N GLY A 409 2.82 -33.04 -0.47
CA GLY A 409 3.27 -33.52 0.84
C GLY A 409 3.48 -35.04 0.90
N GLN A 410 3.19 -35.68 2.03
CA GLN A 410 3.22 -37.15 2.11
C GLN A 410 2.10 -37.77 1.28
N ASP A 411 0.86 -37.40 1.63
CA ASP A 411 -0.36 -38.02 1.12
C ASP A 411 -1.39 -36.99 0.64
N HIS A 412 -1.00 -35.73 0.48
CA HIS A 412 -1.86 -34.63 0.01
C HIS A 412 -1.12 -33.69 -0.94
N THR A 413 -1.88 -32.82 -1.61
CA THR A 413 -1.36 -31.82 -2.54
C THR A 413 -2.14 -30.52 -2.37
N CYS A 414 -1.45 -29.38 -2.46
CA CYS A 414 -2.04 -28.06 -2.46
C CYS A 414 -1.51 -27.22 -3.62
N ALA A 415 -2.35 -26.32 -4.17
CA ALA A 415 -2.00 -25.43 -5.25
C ALA A 415 -2.56 -24.01 -5.05
N VAL A 416 -1.81 -23.01 -5.51
CA VAL A 416 -2.26 -21.61 -5.55
C VAL A 416 -2.72 -21.30 -6.97
N ALA A 417 -3.92 -20.75 -7.09
CA ALA A 417 -4.48 -20.27 -8.35
C ALA A 417 -3.90 -18.91 -8.76
N THR A 418 -3.95 -18.59 -10.06
CA THR A 418 -3.50 -17.30 -10.65
C THR A 418 -4.19 -16.07 -10.03
N ASN A 419 -5.30 -16.25 -9.33
CA ASN A 419 -6.04 -15.23 -8.57
C ASN A 419 -5.68 -15.16 -7.07
N GLY A 420 -4.62 -15.86 -6.62
CA GLY A 420 -4.15 -15.89 -5.23
C GLY A 420 -4.99 -16.77 -4.27
N SER A 421 -5.98 -17.51 -4.75
CA SER A 421 -6.75 -18.45 -3.92
C SER A 421 -6.02 -19.80 -3.75
N LEU A 422 -6.12 -20.38 -2.55
CA LEU A 422 -5.51 -21.67 -2.20
C LEU A 422 -6.52 -22.81 -2.36
N TRP A 423 -6.06 -23.94 -2.90
CA TRP A 423 -6.83 -25.17 -3.10
C TRP A 423 -6.00 -26.37 -2.61
N CYS A 424 -6.63 -27.34 -1.93
CA CYS A 424 -5.96 -28.55 -1.44
C CYS A 424 -6.82 -29.79 -1.70
N TRP A 425 -6.16 -30.96 -1.84
CA TRP A 425 -6.79 -32.26 -2.07
C TRP A 425 -5.90 -33.41 -1.60
N GLY A 426 -6.50 -34.60 -1.49
CA GLY A 426 -5.86 -35.81 -1.00
C GLY A 426 -6.09 -36.05 0.50
N GLY A 427 -5.14 -36.72 1.16
CA GLY A 427 -5.29 -37.17 2.54
C GLY A 427 -5.60 -36.06 3.54
N HIS A 428 -6.60 -36.31 4.39
CA HIS A 428 -7.19 -35.34 5.31
C HIS A 428 -7.04 -35.69 6.79
N GLY A 429 -6.57 -36.91 7.13
CA GLY A 429 -6.67 -37.48 8.48
C GLY A 429 -5.94 -36.70 9.58
N ARG A 430 -5.05 -35.78 9.21
CA ARG A 430 -4.35 -34.85 10.11
C ARG A 430 -4.90 -33.43 10.07
N GLY A 431 -5.87 -33.15 9.19
CA GLY A 431 -6.42 -31.82 8.93
C GLY A 431 -5.65 -31.01 7.90
N GLN A 432 -4.66 -31.62 7.23
CA GLN A 432 -3.67 -30.95 6.37
C GLN A 432 -4.25 -30.28 5.11
N LEU A 433 -5.49 -30.61 4.72
CA LEU A 433 -6.21 -29.89 3.64
C LEU A 433 -6.71 -28.50 4.05
N GLY A 434 -6.90 -28.22 5.34
CA GLY A 434 -7.40 -26.92 5.81
C GLY A 434 -8.90 -26.67 5.59
N LEU A 435 -9.65 -27.70 5.20
CA LEU A 435 -11.09 -27.64 4.86
C LEU A 435 -12.02 -27.70 6.10
N GLY A 436 -11.46 -27.75 7.31
CA GLY A 436 -12.20 -27.79 8.57
C GLY A 436 -12.74 -29.18 8.92
N ARG A 437 -13.82 -29.17 9.72
CA ARG A 437 -14.52 -30.36 10.19
C ARG A 437 -16.03 -30.13 10.13
N TYR A 438 -16.79 -31.20 9.88
CA TYR A 438 -18.24 -31.20 10.03
C TYR A 438 -18.68 -32.11 11.18
N MET A 439 -19.89 -31.89 11.69
CA MET A 439 -20.52 -32.84 12.60
C MET A 439 -21.23 -33.91 11.77
N SER A 440 -20.78 -35.17 11.92
CA SER A 440 -21.49 -36.33 11.39
C SER A 440 -22.80 -36.57 12.14
N SER A 441 -23.70 -37.37 11.55
CA SER A 441 -24.97 -37.77 12.19
C SER A 441 -24.79 -38.65 13.44
N GLU A 442 -23.57 -39.10 13.75
CA GLU A 442 -23.23 -39.90 14.92
C GLU A 442 -22.62 -39.05 16.06
N SER A 443 -22.72 -37.71 15.98
CA SER A 443 -22.12 -36.75 16.91
C SER A 443 -20.58 -36.81 17.02
N LEU A 444 -19.92 -37.47 16.07
CA LEU A 444 -18.47 -37.46 15.91
C LEU A 444 -18.05 -36.33 14.97
N TRP A 445 -16.99 -35.61 15.34
CA TRP A 445 -16.35 -34.60 14.50
C TRP A 445 -15.52 -35.26 13.40
N THR A 446 -16.04 -35.25 12.17
CA THR A 446 -15.38 -35.79 10.99
C THR A 446 -14.66 -34.68 10.22
N PRO A 447 -13.38 -34.84 9.84
CA PRO A 447 -12.71 -33.92 8.92
C PRO A 447 -13.47 -33.78 7.59
N VAL A 448 -13.28 -32.66 6.89
CA VAL A 448 -13.70 -32.53 5.49
C VAL A 448 -12.59 -33.08 4.59
N ASP A 449 -12.97 -33.97 3.68
CA ASP A 449 -12.11 -34.71 2.75
C ASP A 449 -12.33 -34.26 1.30
N SER A 450 -11.36 -34.47 0.40
CA SER A 450 -11.54 -34.19 -1.03
C SER A 450 -10.50 -34.85 -1.96
N ASP A 451 -10.92 -35.81 -2.77
CA ASP A 451 -10.16 -36.42 -3.89
C ASP A 451 -10.00 -35.47 -5.12
N ILE A 452 -10.45 -34.21 -5.02
CA ILE A 452 -10.35 -33.16 -6.05
C ILE A 452 -9.96 -31.82 -5.40
N PRO A 453 -9.39 -30.84 -6.14
CA PRO A 453 -9.03 -29.55 -5.57
C PRO A 453 -10.22 -28.82 -4.90
N ALA A 454 -10.15 -28.65 -3.59
CA ALA A 454 -11.15 -27.95 -2.78
C ALA A 454 -10.58 -26.63 -2.23
N TRP A 455 -11.39 -25.58 -2.24
CA TRP A 455 -10.98 -24.22 -1.82
C TRP A 455 -10.75 -24.13 -0.32
N VAL A 456 -9.61 -23.55 0.07
CA VAL A 456 -9.19 -23.38 1.46
C VAL A 456 -9.44 -21.94 1.91
N ASN A 457 -10.23 -21.76 2.98
CA ASN A 457 -10.56 -20.44 3.50
C ASN A 457 -9.41 -19.82 4.32
N LEU A 458 -8.61 -18.97 3.69
CA LEU A 458 -7.54 -18.24 4.35
C LEU A 458 -8.02 -17.10 5.27
N SER A 459 -9.21 -16.53 5.09
CA SER A 459 -9.70 -15.42 5.95
C SER A 459 -10.16 -15.91 7.33
N GLY A 460 -10.50 -17.19 7.46
CA GLY A 460 -11.06 -17.77 8.69
C GLY A 460 -12.38 -17.10 9.07
N GLN A 461 -12.48 -16.61 10.31
CA GLN A 461 -13.64 -15.84 10.80
C GLN A 461 -13.58 -14.34 10.44
N SER A 462 -12.52 -13.86 9.78
CA SER A 462 -12.42 -12.45 9.39
C SER A 462 -13.09 -12.18 8.04
N SER A 463 -13.67 -10.99 7.90
CA SER A 463 -14.37 -10.52 6.69
C SER A 463 -13.43 -9.98 5.59
N ALA A 464 -12.11 -9.96 5.82
CA ALA A 464 -11.13 -9.46 4.86
C ALA A 464 -10.70 -10.56 3.87
N SER A 465 -10.67 -10.25 2.58
CA SER A 465 -10.33 -11.20 1.51
C SER A 465 -8.84 -11.53 1.48
N ALA A 466 -8.42 -12.48 2.30
CA ALA A 466 -7.04 -12.99 2.34
C ALA A 466 -6.67 -13.74 1.05
N TYR A 467 -5.46 -13.49 0.55
CA TYR A 467 -4.89 -14.16 -0.62
C TYR A 467 -3.42 -14.53 -0.41
N VAL A 468 -2.94 -15.54 -1.15
CA VAL A 468 -1.51 -15.89 -1.22
C VAL A 468 -0.84 -14.95 -2.22
N PRO A 469 0.26 -14.26 -1.85
CA PRO A 469 1.01 -13.46 -2.82
C PRO A 469 1.65 -14.38 -3.86
N LEU A 470 1.56 -13.97 -5.13
CA LEU A 470 2.21 -14.65 -6.25
C LEU A 470 3.41 -13.81 -6.69
N SER A 471 4.58 -14.44 -6.76
CA SER A 471 5.75 -13.89 -7.43
C SER A 471 5.60 -13.96 -8.96
N ASP A 472 6.23 -13.01 -9.64
CA ASP A 472 6.36 -13.02 -11.09
C ASP A 472 7.31 -14.14 -11.55
N ARG A 473 7.19 -14.53 -12.82
CA ARG A 473 8.08 -15.46 -13.51
C ARG A 473 8.99 -14.78 -14.53
N ASP A 474 8.97 -13.46 -14.61
CA ASP A 474 9.76 -12.69 -15.57
C ASP A 474 10.26 -11.42 -14.86
N LEU A 475 11.21 -11.58 -13.93
CA LEU A 475 11.58 -10.58 -12.92
C LEU A 475 12.32 -9.36 -13.51
N ASP A 476 13.01 -9.50 -14.62
CA ASP A 476 13.58 -8.40 -15.41
C ASP A 476 12.75 -8.07 -16.67
N ASN A 477 11.66 -8.79 -16.89
CA ASN A 477 10.67 -8.60 -17.97
C ASN A 477 11.28 -8.78 -19.38
N ASP A 478 12.20 -9.73 -19.56
CA ASP A 478 12.86 -10.04 -20.84
C ASP A 478 12.06 -11.03 -21.72
N GLY A 479 11.13 -11.78 -21.12
CA GLY A 479 10.28 -12.79 -21.78
C GLY A 479 10.68 -14.24 -21.49
N ASN A 480 11.76 -14.50 -20.76
CA ASN A 480 12.17 -15.84 -20.34
C ASN A 480 11.49 -16.25 -19.04
N LEU A 481 10.68 -17.31 -19.10
CA LEU A 481 9.87 -17.74 -17.97
C LEU A 481 10.73 -18.51 -16.95
N SER A 482 10.76 -18.03 -15.69
CA SER A 482 11.75 -18.24 -14.59
C SER A 482 12.15 -19.66 -14.15
N ILE A 483 12.40 -20.53 -15.11
CA ILE A 483 13.17 -21.78 -15.00
C ILE A 483 14.05 -21.97 -16.26
N PHE A 484 13.68 -21.37 -17.39
CA PHE A 484 14.50 -21.33 -18.60
C PHE A 484 15.35 -20.06 -18.70
N ASP A 485 15.02 -19.05 -17.91
CA ASP A 485 15.78 -17.82 -17.81
C ASP A 485 17.18 -18.03 -17.20
N ARG A 486 18.19 -17.55 -17.93
CA ARG A 486 19.61 -17.60 -17.56
C ARG A 486 19.97 -16.49 -16.56
N THR A 487 19.09 -15.51 -16.44
CA THR A 487 19.36 -14.20 -15.87
C THR A 487 18.17 -13.64 -15.05
N PRO A 488 17.61 -14.39 -14.08
CA PRO A 488 16.36 -14.05 -13.35
C PRO A 488 16.40 -12.82 -12.42
N LEU A 489 17.41 -11.96 -12.56
CA LEU A 489 17.53 -10.63 -11.96
C LEU A 489 18.23 -9.64 -12.93
N GLY A 490 18.26 -9.95 -14.23
CA GLY A 490 19.16 -9.37 -15.23
C GLY A 490 20.50 -10.11 -15.33
N THR A 491 21.14 -10.01 -16.50
CA THR A 491 22.50 -10.52 -16.77
C THR A 491 23.52 -10.00 -15.74
N PRO A 492 24.53 -10.80 -15.35
CA PRO A 492 25.69 -10.25 -14.67
C PRO A 492 26.35 -9.21 -15.59
N ILE A 493 26.39 -7.95 -15.14
CA ILE A 493 26.86 -6.82 -15.95
C ILE A 493 28.38 -6.92 -16.11
N CYS A 494 28.82 -7.69 -17.12
CA CYS A 494 30.24 -7.91 -17.39
C CYS A 494 30.94 -6.56 -17.57
N PRO A 495 31.99 -6.23 -16.81
CA PRO A 495 32.64 -4.94 -16.91
C PRO A 495 33.39 -4.82 -18.26
N PRO A 496 33.61 -3.58 -18.76
CA PRO A 496 34.46 -3.36 -19.92
C PRO A 496 35.81 -4.08 -19.77
N GLY A 497 36.18 -4.84 -20.79
CA GLY A 497 37.31 -5.79 -20.79
C GLY A 497 36.88 -7.25 -20.87
N GLN A 498 35.64 -7.56 -20.49
CA GLN A 498 35.08 -8.92 -20.53
C GLN A 498 33.77 -8.94 -21.33
N TYR A 499 33.61 -9.95 -22.20
CA TYR A 499 32.37 -10.17 -22.97
C TYR A 499 31.60 -11.38 -22.45
N LEU A 500 30.28 -11.26 -22.45
CA LEU A 500 29.37 -12.33 -22.06
C LEU A 500 29.22 -13.33 -23.21
N ILE A 501 29.88 -14.48 -23.12
CA ILE A 501 29.60 -15.56 -24.08
C ILE A 501 28.23 -16.12 -23.72
N VAL A 502 27.21 -15.77 -24.51
CA VAL A 502 25.78 -16.10 -24.28
C VAL A 502 25.52 -17.61 -24.10
N VAL A 503 26.43 -18.44 -24.62
CA VAL A 503 26.39 -19.91 -24.49
C VAL A 503 26.82 -20.36 -23.09
N ASP A 504 27.83 -19.69 -22.51
CA ASP A 504 28.60 -20.13 -21.34
C ASP A 504 28.33 -19.27 -20.09
N GLU A 505 27.40 -18.31 -20.17
CA GLU A 505 26.87 -17.46 -19.06
C GLU A 505 27.92 -16.63 -18.29
N THR A 506 29.17 -16.64 -18.74
CA THR A 506 30.34 -16.13 -18.01
C THR A 506 31.02 -14.98 -18.73
N CYS A 507 31.50 -14.01 -17.95
CA CYS A 507 32.28 -12.87 -18.43
C CYS A 507 33.70 -13.34 -18.81
N ASN A 508 33.95 -13.47 -20.10
CA ASN A 508 35.22 -13.95 -20.64
C ASN A 508 36.13 -12.78 -21.02
N ASP A 509 37.39 -12.82 -20.59
CA ASP A 509 38.41 -11.83 -20.94
C ASP A 509 38.54 -11.66 -22.46
N ALA A 510 38.56 -10.40 -22.94
CA ALA A 510 38.90 -10.10 -24.32
C ALA A 510 40.27 -10.71 -24.69
N SER A 511 40.35 -11.42 -25.81
CA SER A 511 41.57 -12.03 -26.30
C SER A 511 42.56 -10.98 -26.81
N PRO A 512 43.88 -11.22 -26.78
CA PRO A 512 44.85 -10.36 -27.44
C PRO A 512 44.48 -10.08 -28.91
N GLY A 513 44.75 -8.85 -29.35
CA GLY A 513 44.28 -8.31 -30.63
C GLY A 513 42.79 -7.95 -30.68
N HIS A 514 42.06 -8.03 -29.56
CA HIS A 514 40.64 -7.69 -29.44
C HIS A 514 40.37 -6.89 -28.14
N TYR A 515 39.19 -6.27 -28.05
CA TYR A 515 38.76 -5.47 -26.89
C TYR A 515 37.24 -5.48 -26.67
N VAL A 516 36.81 -5.09 -25.46
CA VAL A 516 35.39 -5.01 -25.07
C VAL A 516 35.11 -3.67 -24.35
N PRO A 517 34.69 -2.61 -25.07
CA PRO A 517 34.59 -1.25 -24.51
C PRO A 517 33.37 -0.98 -23.64
N ASN A 518 32.28 -1.72 -23.82
CA ASN A 518 31.04 -1.54 -23.07
C ASN A 518 30.73 -2.79 -22.26
N SER A 519 30.03 -2.61 -21.14
CA SER A 519 29.47 -3.74 -20.40
C SER A 519 28.38 -4.45 -21.20
N ASN A 520 28.12 -5.72 -20.85
CA ASN A 520 27.12 -6.59 -21.51
C ASN A 520 27.31 -6.81 -23.02
N MET A 521 28.47 -6.50 -23.59
CA MET A 521 28.78 -6.95 -24.94
C MET A 521 28.93 -8.47 -24.98
N THR A 522 28.32 -9.09 -26.00
CA THR A 522 28.30 -10.55 -26.18
C THR A 522 29.38 -11.08 -27.14
N TYR A 523 30.27 -10.19 -27.57
CA TYR A 523 31.34 -10.45 -28.52
C TYR A 523 32.51 -9.51 -28.25
N GLN A 524 33.73 -9.99 -28.51
CA GLN A 524 34.93 -9.17 -28.54
C GLN A 524 35.11 -8.51 -29.91
N ILE A 525 35.50 -7.23 -29.93
CA ILE A 525 35.77 -6.48 -31.16
C ILE A 525 37.27 -6.62 -31.51
N PRO A 526 37.65 -7.06 -32.72
CA PRO A 526 39.05 -7.06 -33.13
C PRO A 526 39.59 -5.62 -33.21
N CYS A 527 40.86 -5.42 -32.85
CA CYS A 527 41.50 -4.11 -32.93
C CYS A 527 41.40 -3.54 -34.36
N SER A 528 40.85 -2.32 -34.44
CA SER A 528 40.76 -1.54 -35.67
C SER A 528 42.13 -1.34 -36.31
N PHE A 529 42.14 -1.12 -37.63
CA PHE A 529 43.36 -0.69 -38.33
C PHE A 529 43.97 0.54 -37.65
N GLY A 530 45.18 0.37 -37.12
CA GLY A 530 45.94 1.37 -36.38
C GLY A 530 46.01 1.17 -34.87
N THR A 531 45.22 0.25 -34.30
CA THR A 531 45.29 -0.13 -32.88
C THR A 531 45.79 -1.57 -32.70
N TYR A 532 46.38 -1.85 -31.55
CA TYR A 532 47.00 -3.13 -31.20
C TYR A 532 46.71 -3.51 -29.74
N GLN A 533 46.76 -4.80 -29.40
CA GLN A 533 46.52 -5.23 -28.02
C GLN A 533 47.32 -6.51 -27.70
N PRO A 534 48.42 -6.45 -26.95
CA PRO A 534 49.21 -7.63 -26.57
C PRO A 534 48.60 -8.48 -25.44
N ASN A 535 47.69 -7.91 -24.62
CA ASN A 535 47.22 -8.51 -23.37
C ASN A 535 45.75 -8.98 -23.46
N ALA A 536 45.36 -9.87 -22.54
CA ALA A 536 43.97 -10.29 -22.38
C ALA A 536 43.17 -9.39 -21.40
N GLY A 537 41.85 -9.47 -21.44
CA GLY A 537 40.93 -8.81 -20.49
C GLY A 537 40.77 -7.30 -20.70
N GLN A 538 41.09 -6.78 -21.90
CA GLN A 538 41.26 -5.34 -22.12
C GLN A 538 40.01 -4.65 -22.68
N SER A 539 39.63 -3.54 -22.05
CA SER A 539 38.47 -2.72 -22.43
C SER A 539 38.71 -1.84 -23.65
N SER A 540 39.96 -1.67 -24.07
CA SER A 540 40.36 -0.96 -25.28
C SER A 540 41.56 -1.64 -25.93
N CYS A 541 41.71 -1.45 -27.23
CA CYS A 541 43.02 -1.62 -27.86
C CYS A 541 43.86 -0.38 -27.56
N TYR A 542 45.18 -0.55 -27.45
CA TYR A 542 46.08 0.58 -27.43
C TYR A 542 46.25 1.09 -28.86
N ASP A 543 46.18 2.39 -29.03
CA ASP A 543 46.59 3.04 -30.25
C ASP A 543 48.07 2.72 -30.57
N ALA A 544 48.44 2.50 -31.84
CA ALA A 544 49.84 2.58 -32.24
C ALA A 544 50.38 3.99 -31.91
N ASP A 545 51.57 4.07 -31.33
CA ASP A 545 52.14 5.34 -30.87
C ASP A 545 52.44 6.28 -32.04
N PRO A 546 52.43 7.62 -31.85
CA PRO A 546 52.91 8.55 -32.84
C PRO A 546 54.33 8.18 -33.33
N GLY A 547 54.54 8.29 -34.64
CA GLY A 547 55.72 7.80 -35.36
C GLY A 547 55.64 6.32 -35.77
N TYR A 548 54.59 5.60 -35.38
CA TYR A 548 54.35 4.19 -35.68
C TYR A 548 52.95 3.96 -36.27
N TYR A 549 52.71 2.75 -36.79
CA TYR A 549 51.44 2.31 -37.36
C TYR A 549 51.19 0.80 -37.16
N ALA A 550 49.92 0.39 -37.21
CA ALA A 550 49.48 -1.02 -37.19
C ALA A 550 48.49 -1.30 -38.34
N SER A 551 48.87 -2.15 -39.31
CA SER A 551 48.18 -2.27 -40.61
C SER A 551 47.22 -3.46 -40.76
N ILE A 552 47.07 -4.29 -39.73
CA ILE A 552 46.06 -5.37 -39.54
C ILE A 552 46.04 -5.72 -38.03
N PRO A 553 45.00 -6.38 -37.48
CA PRO A 553 44.93 -6.68 -36.05
C PRO A 553 46.13 -7.53 -35.61
N PHE A 554 46.99 -6.93 -34.81
CA PHE A 554 48.29 -7.47 -34.40
C PHE A 554 48.54 -7.22 -32.91
N LEU A 555 49.53 -7.93 -32.37
CA LEU A 555 50.00 -7.79 -30.99
C LEU A 555 50.92 -6.57 -30.79
N HIS A 556 51.45 -5.97 -31.88
CA HIS A 556 52.54 -4.97 -31.88
C HIS A 556 52.42 -3.97 -33.06
N GLN A 557 53.29 -2.94 -33.08
CA GLN A 557 53.27 -1.75 -33.96
C GLN A 557 54.63 -1.51 -34.69
N ASN A 558 54.64 -0.75 -35.81
CA ASN A 558 55.81 -0.57 -36.71
C ASN A 558 56.12 0.92 -37.05
N PRO A 559 57.38 1.38 -37.16
CA PRO A 559 57.72 2.80 -37.35
C PRO A 559 57.58 3.36 -38.79
N CYS A 560 57.52 4.70 -38.92
CA CYS A 560 57.47 5.47 -40.17
C CYS A 560 58.85 5.85 -40.78
N ASP A 561 58.87 6.19 -42.07
CA ASP A 561 60.09 6.57 -42.83
C ASP A 561 60.39 8.08 -42.86
N VAL A 562 61.60 8.45 -43.31
CA VAL A 562 62.04 9.87 -43.47
C VAL A 562 61.19 10.63 -44.49
N GLY A 563 60.99 11.94 -44.26
CA GLY A 563 60.11 12.80 -45.07
C GLY A 563 58.61 12.50 -44.90
N GLN A 564 58.28 11.43 -44.18
CA GLN A 564 56.95 11.12 -43.68
C GLN A 564 56.88 11.34 -42.16
N TYR A 565 55.68 11.27 -41.62
CA TYR A 565 55.42 11.26 -40.19
C TYR A 565 54.11 10.52 -39.90
N GLN A 566 53.87 10.24 -38.62
CA GLN A 566 52.52 10.02 -38.14
C GLN A 566 52.39 10.65 -36.75
N ASN A 567 51.46 11.59 -36.57
CA ASN A 567 51.33 12.38 -35.35
C ASN A 567 50.11 12.00 -34.50
N ALA A 568 49.10 11.42 -35.10
CA ALA A 568 48.02 10.80 -34.35
C ALA A 568 48.46 9.42 -33.86
N SER A 569 48.07 9.09 -32.65
CA SER A 569 48.04 7.72 -32.18
C SER A 569 46.93 6.96 -32.95
N GLY A 570 47.03 5.63 -33.04
CA GLY A 570 45.92 4.78 -33.53
C GLY A 570 45.87 4.65 -35.04
N GLN A 571 47.02 4.75 -35.72
CA GLN A 571 47.10 4.96 -37.16
C GLN A 571 47.61 3.74 -37.95
N SER A 572 47.08 3.57 -39.15
CA SER A 572 47.30 2.37 -39.99
C SER A 572 48.32 2.55 -41.11
N SER A 573 48.80 3.78 -41.32
CA SER A 573 49.83 4.16 -42.29
C SER A 573 50.44 5.52 -41.92
N CYS A 574 51.53 5.91 -42.59
CA CYS A 574 52.23 7.18 -42.39
C CYS A 574 51.90 8.20 -43.50
N HIS A 575 51.99 9.50 -43.20
CA HIS A 575 51.67 10.59 -44.12
C HIS A 575 52.92 11.33 -44.62
N PRO A 576 52.97 11.83 -45.87
CA PRO A 576 54.03 12.72 -46.32
C PRO A 576 53.98 14.06 -45.59
N THR A 577 55.14 14.65 -45.33
CA THR A 577 55.26 15.94 -44.62
C THR A 577 54.64 17.08 -45.44
N PRO A 578 53.71 17.90 -44.89
CA PRO A 578 53.02 18.96 -45.63
C PRO A 578 53.94 20.14 -45.99
N VAL A 579 53.45 21.03 -46.86
CA VAL A 579 54.06 22.35 -47.13
C VAL A 579 54.25 23.14 -45.83
N GLY A 580 55.22 24.05 -45.82
CA GLY A 580 55.61 24.85 -44.66
C GLY A 580 56.37 24.10 -43.56
N HIS A 581 56.54 22.79 -43.72
CA HIS A 581 57.16 21.92 -42.73
C HIS A 581 58.22 21.01 -43.36
N TYR A 582 58.99 20.32 -42.52
CA TYR A 582 60.03 19.40 -42.94
C TYR A 582 60.21 18.21 -41.98
N ASN A 583 60.82 17.12 -42.45
CA ASN A 583 61.22 15.98 -41.62
C ASN A 583 62.55 15.37 -42.06
N ASN A 584 63.37 14.98 -41.10
CA ASN A 584 64.74 14.49 -41.33
C ASN A 584 65.09 13.20 -40.56
N LEU A 585 64.13 12.55 -39.88
CA LEU A 585 64.33 11.32 -39.09
C LEU A 585 63.27 10.26 -39.42
N THR A 586 63.60 8.99 -39.20
CA THR A 586 62.64 7.86 -39.17
C THR A 586 61.91 7.81 -37.83
N GLY A 587 60.65 7.39 -37.84
CA GLY A 587 59.77 7.43 -36.66
C GLY A 587 59.31 8.84 -36.31
N SER A 588 59.36 9.79 -37.26
CA SER A 588 58.93 11.18 -37.03
C SER A 588 57.47 11.23 -36.56
N THR A 589 57.27 11.81 -35.38
CA THR A 589 55.97 11.90 -34.70
C THR A 589 55.20 13.19 -35.03
N SER A 590 55.76 14.07 -35.85
CA SER A 590 55.20 15.37 -36.22
C SER A 590 55.96 15.94 -37.42
N PRO A 591 55.37 16.81 -38.25
CA PRO A 591 56.12 17.60 -39.22
C PRO A 591 56.74 18.83 -38.54
N ILE A 592 58.05 19.03 -38.69
CA ILE A 592 58.76 20.14 -38.03
C ILE A 592 58.47 21.43 -38.82
N PRO A 593 57.87 22.46 -38.21
CA PRO A 593 57.48 23.68 -38.92
C PRO A 593 58.71 24.56 -39.23
N CYS A 594 58.67 25.31 -40.34
CA CYS A 594 59.65 26.37 -40.61
C CYS A 594 59.47 27.53 -39.63
N SER A 595 60.50 27.95 -38.90
CA SER A 595 60.42 29.00 -37.87
C SER A 595 60.06 30.41 -38.40
N PRO A 596 59.63 31.36 -37.55
CA PRO A 596 59.04 32.63 -38.02
C PRO A 596 60.07 33.47 -38.76
N GLY A 597 59.62 34.21 -39.78
CA GLY A 597 60.51 34.75 -40.81
C GLY A 597 60.84 33.77 -41.95
N TYR A 598 60.49 32.49 -41.83
CA TYR A 598 60.79 31.43 -42.81
C TYR A 598 59.57 30.56 -43.18
N PHE A 599 59.54 30.07 -44.43
CA PHE A 599 58.43 29.33 -45.05
C PHE A 599 58.94 28.18 -45.95
N GLN A 600 58.05 27.27 -46.37
CA GLN A 600 58.33 26.23 -47.38
C GLN A 600 57.08 25.95 -48.25
N SER A 601 57.26 25.72 -49.56
CA SER A 601 56.18 25.69 -50.56
C SER A 601 55.99 24.34 -51.27
N SER A 602 56.55 23.24 -50.74
CA SER A 602 56.41 21.89 -51.32
C SER A 602 56.41 20.80 -50.24
N GLU A 603 55.76 19.67 -50.54
CA GLU A 603 55.56 18.53 -49.62
C GLU A 603 56.72 17.52 -49.66
N GLY A 604 56.84 16.69 -48.62
CA GLY A 604 57.85 15.65 -48.45
C GLY A 604 59.28 16.17 -48.22
N GLN A 605 59.42 17.43 -47.81
CA GLN A 605 60.71 18.14 -47.79
C GLN A 605 61.48 18.06 -46.47
N ALA A 606 62.72 18.54 -46.49
CA ALA A 606 63.68 18.44 -45.39
C ALA A 606 64.26 19.80 -44.88
N ASN A 607 63.90 20.96 -45.46
CA ASN A 607 64.47 22.31 -45.12
C ASN A 607 63.51 23.49 -45.50
N CYS A 608 63.88 24.77 -45.24
CA CYS A 608 63.03 26.00 -45.32
C CYS A 608 63.69 27.25 -46.02
N ILE A 609 62.94 28.36 -46.23
CA ILE A 609 63.24 29.58 -47.05
C ILE A 609 62.83 30.89 -46.31
N ALA A 610 63.37 32.11 -46.57
CA ALA A 610 63.17 33.35 -45.76
C ALA A 610 62.35 34.52 -46.39
N SER A 611 61.90 35.50 -45.57
CA SER A 611 60.96 36.62 -45.92
C SER A 611 61.56 38.01 -46.29
N GLN A 612 60.71 38.92 -46.81
CA GLN A 612 61.06 40.26 -47.33
C GLN A 612 60.62 41.44 -46.41
N ALA A 613 61.00 42.68 -46.75
CA ALA A 613 60.74 43.91 -45.95
C ALA A 613 59.44 44.64 -46.36
N GLY A 614 58.74 45.25 -45.41
CA GLY A 614 57.33 45.65 -45.57
C GLY A 614 56.36 44.46 -45.54
N TYR A 615 56.92 43.26 -45.42
CA TYR A 615 56.28 41.97 -45.31
C TYR A 615 56.82 41.27 -44.05
N TYR A 616 56.16 40.17 -43.67
CA TYR A 616 56.55 39.33 -42.55
C TYR A 616 56.06 37.90 -42.75
N VAL A 617 56.68 36.95 -42.04
CA VAL A 617 56.17 35.58 -41.90
C VAL A 617 55.85 35.38 -40.42
N PRO A 618 54.57 35.57 -40.00
CA PRO A 618 54.20 35.76 -38.59
C PRO A 618 54.55 34.62 -37.65
N SER A 619 54.43 33.40 -38.13
CA SER A 619 54.34 32.20 -37.33
C SER A 619 55.11 31.06 -38.00
N GLU A 620 55.32 29.98 -37.25
CA GLU A 620 55.97 28.79 -37.80
C GLU A 620 55.04 28.05 -38.77
N GLY A 621 55.61 27.24 -39.68
CA GLY A 621 54.85 26.31 -40.52
C GLY A 621 54.28 26.94 -41.80
N GLN A 622 54.69 28.17 -42.12
CA GLN A 622 54.12 28.96 -43.21
C GLN A 622 54.55 28.49 -44.61
N SER A 623 53.70 28.74 -45.61
CA SER A 623 53.99 28.42 -47.02
C SER A 623 54.18 29.66 -47.92
N ALA A 624 53.99 30.86 -47.37
CA ALA A 624 54.16 32.15 -48.04
C ALA A 624 54.52 33.25 -47.02
N GLN A 625 54.53 34.52 -47.47
CA GLN A 625 54.79 35.72 -46.67
C GLN A 625 53.67 36.76 -46.85
N THR A 626 53.44 37.60 -45.84
CA THR A 626 52.27 38.49 -45.70
C THR A 626 52.68 39.96 -45.62
N ILE A 627 51.89 40.90 -46.15
CA ILE A 627 52.15 42.35 -46.10
C ILE A 627 51.68 42.96 -44.76
N CYS A 628 52.28 44.08 -44.32
CA CYS A 628 51.83 44.81 -43.13
C CYS A 628 50.56 45.65 -43.39
N GLU A 629 49.63 45.62 -42.44
CA GLU A 629 48.34 46.33 -42.51
C GLU A 629 48.43 47.78 -41.97
N ALA A 630 47.43 48.62 -42.29
CA ALA A 630 47.29 49.96 -41.72
C ALA A 630 47.19 49.92 -40.18
N GLY A 631 47.55 51.01 -39.50
CA GLY A 631 47.86 50.99 -38.06
C GLY A 631 49.24 50.40 -37.72
N THR A 632 49.93 49.75 -38.67
CA THR A 632 51.25 49.11 -38.46
C THR A 632 52.29 49.50 -39.51
N PHE A 633 53.57 49.28 -39.19
CA PHE A 633 54.70 49.63 -40.05
C PHE A 633 55.92 48.70 -39.86
N GLN A 634 56.76 48.50 -40.88
CA GLN A 634 57.85 47.50 -40.82
C GLN A 634 59.03 47.82 -41.78
N PRO A 635 60.31 47.76 -41.31
CA PRO A 635 61.46 48.24 -42.10
C PRO A 635 62.52 47.21 -42.58
N GLY A 636 62.32 45.87 -42.51
CA GLY A 636 63.43 44.91 -42.75
C GLY A 636 63.07 43.45 -43.12
N THR A 637 64.02 42.72 -43.69
CA THR A 637 63.85 41.35 -44.24
C THR A 637 64.06 40.23 -43.21
N GLY A 638 63.48 39.05 -43.44
CA GLY A 638 63.60 37.88 -42.56
C GLY A 638 62.80 38.01 -41.26
N MET A 639 61.81 38.89 -41.25
CA MET A 639 61.11 39.36 -40.06
C MET A 639 59.75 38.68 -39.88
N SER A 640 59.29 38.66 -38.63
CA SER A 640 58.11 37.91 -38.16
C SER A 640 56.98 38.78 -37.61
N LEU A 641 57.08 40.12 -37.66
CA LEU A 641 56.01 41.03 -37.24
C LEU A 641 56.19 42.46 -37.78
N CYS A 642 55.08 43.18 -37.84
CA CYS A 642 55.00 44.63 -38.07
C CYS A 642 54.79 45.35 -36.72
N TRP A 643 55.25 46.59 -36.59
CA TRP A 643 55.14 47.39 -35.37
C TRP A 643 53.90 48.28 -35.40
N ARG A 644 53.16 48.36 -34.29
CA ARG A 644 51.96 49.21 -34.16
C ARG A 644 52.33 50.68 -33.90
N ALA A 645 51.45 51.60 -34.32
CA ALA A 645 51.51 53.01 -33.93
C ALA A 645 51.58 53.21 -32.40
N ASN A 646 52.22 54.28 -31.94
CA ASN A 646 52.34 54.61 -30.51
C ASN A 646 51.05 55.16 -29.88
N LEU A 647 51.08 55.42 -28.56
CA LEU A 647 50.03 56.16 -27.85
C LEU A 647 50.12 57.65 -28.21
N GLY A 648 48.96 58.32 -28.31
CA GLY A 648 48.88 59.66 -28.89
C GLY A 648 49.07 59.69 -30.43
N ASN A 649 49.25 58.53 -31.08
CA ASN A 649 49.64 58.40 -32.48
C ASN A 649 48.75 57.47 -33.33
N HIS A 650 48.79 57.65 -34.66
CA HIS A 650 48.07 56.85 -35.65
C HIS A 650 48.87 56.58 -36.95
N VAL A 651 48.46 55.57 -37.76
CA VAL A 651 49.05 55.19 -39.06
C VAL A 651 47.95 54.80 -40.06
N THR A 652 47.95 55.38 -41.27
CA THR A 652 46.80 55.31 -42.21
C THR A 652 46.97 54.46 -43.47
N GLN A 653 48.13 53.81 -43.70
CA GLN A 653 48.40 53.09 -44.95
C GLN A 653 48.99 51.70 -44.72
N GLU A 654 48.68 50.75 -45.61
CA GLU A 654 49.28 49.41 -45.66
C GLU A 654 50.71 49.46 -46.24
N GLY A 655 51.55 48.49 -45.85
CA GLY A 655 52.97 48.44 -46.24
C GLY A 655 53.81 49.60 -45.71
N ALA A 656 53.31 50.37 -44.73
CA ALA A 656 53.91 51.61 -44.26
C ALA A 656 55.20 51.42 -43.44
N THR A 657 55.90 52.54 -43.20
CA THR A 657 57.16 52.59 -42.45
C THR A 657 57.24 53.65 -41.34
N GLN A 658 56.20 54.51 -41.12
CA GLN A 658 56.19 55.68 -40.20
C GLN A 658 54.75 56.05 -39.69
N GLN A 659 54.59 57.05 -38.76
CA GLN A 659 53.36 57.39 -37.99
C GLN A 659 53.09 58.92 -37.72
N THR A 660 51.95 59.32 -37.09
CA THR A 660 51.45 60.74 -36.94
C THR A 660 50.64 61.01 -35.61
N ASP A 661 50.36 62.25 -35.16
CA ASP A 661 49.87 62.69 -33.79
C ASP A 661 48.37 63.13 -33.65
N CYS A 662 47.80 63.20 -32.42
CA CYS A 662 46.41 63.63 -32.06
C CYS A 662 46.24 65.02 -31.34
N GLN A 663 45.01 65.55 -31.18
CA GLN A 663 44.66 66.96 -30.78
C GLN A 663 43.62 67.09 -29.61
N PRO A 664 43.43 68.24 -28.93
CA PRO A 664 42.40 68.45 -27.90
C PRO A 664 40.97 68.08 -28.33
N GLY A 665 40.12 67.72 -27.37
CA GLY A 665 38.85 67.04 -27.63
C GLY A 665 39.00 65.59 -28.12
N THR A 666 40.22 65.16 -28.48
CA THR A 666 40.52 63.80 -28.97
C THR A 666 41.72 63.16 -28.26
N TYR A 667 41.80 61.83 -28.27
CA TYR A 667 42.90 61.08 -27.67
C TYR A 667 43.21 59.76 -28.41
N ALA A 668 44.37 59.18 -28.13
CA ALA A 668 44.76 57.85 -28.60
C ALA A 668 45.37 57.00 -27.46
N ASP A 669 44.49 56.28 -26.79
CA ASP A 669 44.72 55.37 -25.65
C ASP A 669 45.31 54.01 -26.03
N VAL A 670 45.17 53.57 -27.28
CA VAL A 670 45.63 52.26 -27.76
C VAL A 670 46.62 52.36 -28.91
N ARG A 671 47.60 51.46 -28.91
CA ARG A 671 48.64 51.37 -29.95
C ARG A 671 48.13 50.70 -31.21
N GLY A 672 48.47 51.28 -32.36
CA GLY A 672 48.06 50.80 -33.68
C GLY A 672 46.80 51.47 -34.22
N LEU A 673 46.45 52.63 -33.69
CA LEU A 673 45.29 53.41 -34.12
C LEU A 673 45.42 53.86 -35.58
N VAL A 674 44.28 53.96 -36.28
CA VAL A 674 44.22 54.46 -37.67
C VAL A 674 43.81 55.94 -37.69
N GLU A 675 43.01 56.39 -36.72
CA GLU A 675 42.52 57.77 -36.54
C GLU A 675 42.11 57.98 -35.06
N CYS A 676 42.22 59.21 -34.54
CA CYS A 676 42.03 59.53 -33.10
C CYS A 676 40.57 59.43 -32.63
N LYS A 677 40.34 59.17 -31.33
CA LYS A 677 39.00 59.09 -30.70
C LYS A 677 38.55 60.44 -30.12
N GLU A 678 37.28 60.79 -30.16
CA GLU A 678 36.72 61.92 -29.39
C GLU A 678 36.61 61.59 -27.88
N ALA A 679 36.51 62.61 -27.03
CA ALA A 679 36.18 62.46 -25.61
C ALA A 679 34.70 62.06 -25.39
N ASP A 680 34.43 61.16 -24.44
CA ASP A 680 33.09 60.66 -24.14
C ASP A 680 32.23 61.65 -23.32
N SER A 681 30.90 61.50 -23.35
CA SER A 681 29.99 62.23 -22.45
C SER A 681 30.29 61.89 -20.99
N GLY A 682 30.29 62.90 -20.12
CA GLY A 682 30.78 62.82 -18.74
C GLY A 682 32.29 63.07 -18.59
N TYR A 683 33.02 63.19 -19.71
CA TYR A 683 34.47 63.34 -19.75
C TYR A 683 34.91 64.53 -20.64
N PHE A 684 36.19 64.92 -20.50
CA PHE A 684 36.77 66.03 -21.24
C PHE A 684 38.28 65.85 -21.55
N VAL A 685 38.79 66.48 -22.63
CA VAL A 685 40.20 66.42 -23.05
C VAL A 685 40.74 67.80 -23.45
N SER A 686 41.67 68.33 -22.66
CA SER A 686 42.16 69.72 -22.78
C SER A 686 43.54 69.90 -23.44
N THR A 687 44.20 68.85 -23.95
CA THR A 687 45.60 68.90 -24.43
C THR A 687 45.90 68.12 -25.71
N ASN A 688 46.94 68.57 -26.43
CA ASN A 688 47.54 67.86 -27.57
C ASN A 688 48.22 66.55 -27.15
N LEU A 689 48.34 65.59 -28.08
CA LEU A 689 49.05 64.31 -27.87
C LEU A 689 48.52 63.47 -26.69
N SER A 690 47.26 63.70 -26.28
CA SER A 690 46.68 62.98 -25.15
C SER A 690 46.45 61.50 -25.45
N ALA A 691 46.67 60.66 -24.43
CA ALA A 691 46.30 59.25 -24.42
C ALA A 691 45.10 58.96 -23.50
N THR A 692 44.50 59.99 -22.89
CA THR A 692 43.50 59.87 -21.81
C THR A 692 42.50 61.02 -21.79
N GLN A 693 41.33 60.78 -21.19
CA GLN A 693 40.31 61.78 -20.86
C GLN A 693 40.07 61.89 -19.35
N SER A 694 39.52 63.01 -18.90
CA SER A 694 39.26 63.33 -17.48
C SER A 694 37.75 63.37 -17.20
N ALA A 695 37.30 62.87 -16.05
CA ALA A 695 35.89 62.85 -15.65
C ALA A 695 35.42 64.16 -14.98
N CYS A 696 34.12 64.47 -15.07
CA CYS A 696 33.46 65.44 -14.19
C CYS A 696 33.43 64.95 -12.72
N LEU A 697 33.21 65.84 -11.74
CA LEU A 697 33.20 65.47 -10.32
C LEU A 697 31.80 65.04 -9.80
N PRO A 698 31.69 64.40 -8.62
CA PRO A 698 30.40 64.21 -7.94
C PRO A 698 29.70 65.56 -7.71
N GLY A 699 28.37 65.59 -7.90
CA GLY A 699 27.59 66.83 -7.97
C GLY A 699 27.68 67.58 -9.32
N GLU A 700 28.52 67.12 -10.26
CA GLU A 700 28.65 67.65 -11.62
C GLU A 700 28.17 66.66 -12.71
N TYR A 701 28.01 67.14 -13.95
CA TYR A 701 27.73 66.32 -15.14
C TYR A 701 28.17 66.97 -16.48
N GLN A 702 28.24 66.20 -17.57
CA GLN A 702 28.43 66.72 -18.95
C GLN A 702 27.73 65.84 -20.01
N PRO A 703 26.64 66.28 -20.66
CA PRO A 703 25.87 65.45 -21.59
C PRO A 703 26.44 65.33 -23.02
N LEU A 704 27.50 66.05 -23.39
CA LEU A 704 28.05 66.08 -24.76
C LEU A 704 29.45 65.46 -24.88
N SER A 705 29.74 64.83 -26.03
CA SER A 705 31.08 64.33 -26.40
C SER A 705 31.99 65.42 -26.95
N GLY A 706 33.30 65.18 -26.96
CA GLY A 706 34.33 66.07 -27.54
C GLY A 706 34.60 67.36 -26.76
N GLN A 707 34.16 67.46 -25.51
CA GLN A 707 34.18 68.70 -24.71
C GLN A 707 35.46 68.91 -23.89
N ASP A 708 35.56 70.08 -23.26
CA ASP A 708 36.69 70.52 -22.42
C ASP A 708 36.33 70.86 -20.95
N SER A 709 35.06 70.74 -20.53
CA SER A 709 34.53 71.23 -19.24
C SER A 709 33.15 70.62 -18.82
N CYS A 710 32.65 70.90 -17.59
CA CYS A 710 31.47 70.27 -16.93
C CYS A 710 30.46 71.27 -16.28
N LEU A 711 29.31 70.78 -15.78
CA LEU A 711 28.14 71.52 -15.22
C LEU A 711 27.68 70.97 -13.84
N MET A 712 26.77 71.62 -13.09
CA MET A 712 26.29 71.24 -11.72
C MET A 712 24.83 70.71 -11.68
N THR A 713 24.45 69.90 -10.67
CA THR A 713 23.09 69.33 -10.49
C THR A 713 22.04 70.22 -9.79
N ASP A 714 20.75 69.97 -10.07
CA ASP A 714 19.57 70.71 -9.57
C ASP A 714 18.91 70.11 -8.30
N ILE A 715 17.98 70.84 -7.68
CA ILE A 715 17.19 70.39 -6.49
C ILE A 715 16.35 69.15 -6.79
N GLY A 716 16.19 68.26 -5.81
CA GLY A 716 15.50 66.97 -5.96
C GLY A 716 16.28 65.95 -6.79
N HIS A 717 17.52 66.30 -7.17
CA HIS A 717 18.44 65.46 -7.93
C HIS A 717 19.82 65.46 -7.26
N TYR A 718 20.63 64.45 -7.56
CA TYR A 718 21.99 64.30 -7.07
C TYR A 718 22.88 63.63 -8.11
N ASN A 719 24.21 63.67 -7.91
CA ASN A 719 25.16 62.80 -8.60
C ASN A 719 26.21 62.31 -7.60
N SER A 720 26.21 61.02 -7.28
CA SER A 720 27.15 60.39 -6.34
C SER A 720 28.56 60.20 -6.90
N ASP A 721 28.67 60.00 -8.22
CA ASP A 721 29.87 59.44 -8.86
C ASP A 721 30.54 60.41 -9.85
N PRO A 722 31.87 60.33 -10.03
CA PRO A 722 32.57 61.11 -11.04
C PRO A 722 32.26 60.59 -12.45
N GLY A 723 32.09 61.50 -13.42
CA GLY A 723 31.91 61.17 -14.83
C GLY A 723 30.46 61.03 -15.31
N SER A 724 29.47 61.53 -14.55
CA SER A 724 28.07 61.49 -14.97
C SER A 724 27.80 62.28 -16.26
N SER A 725 27.02 61.70 -17.17
CA SER A 725 26.49 62.37 -18.36
C SER A 725 25.20 63.17 -18.07
N ASP A 726 24.48 62.81 -17.01
CA ASP A 726 23.14 63.29 -16.66
C ASP A 726 23.04 63.55 -15.14
N MET A 727 21.84 63.85 -14.61
CA MET A 727 21.58 64.01 -13.17
C MET A 727 20.48 63.05 -12.68
N ILE A 728 20.64 62.48 -11.48
CA ILE A 728 19.78 61.41 -10.97
C ILE A 728 18.70 62.00 -10.03
N PRO A 729 17.39 61.81 -10.30
CA PRO A 729 16.33 62.26 -9.39
C PRO A 729 16.25 61.39 -8.13
N CYS A 730 15.85 61.97 -6.99
CA CYS A 730 15.56 61.19 -5.78
C CYS A 730 14.44 60.16 -6.01
N GLU A 731 14.59 58.94 -5.48
CA GLU A 731 13.58 57.90 -5.61
C GLU A 731 12.37 58.11 -4.66
N GLN A 732 11.30 57.35 -4.85
CA GLN A 732 10.15 57.38 -3.92
C GLN A 732 10.60 56.94 -2.52
N GLY A 733 10.03 57.55 -1.47
CA GLY A 733 10.55 57.46 -0.11
C GLY A 733 11.65 58.47 0.23
N TYR A 734 12.26 59.14 -0.76
CA TYR A 734 13.40 60.06 -0.56
C TYR A 734 13.18 61.46 -1.14
N PHE A 735 13.85 62.47 -0.58
CA PHE A 735 13.77 63.87 -1.00
C PHE A 735 15.08 64.66 -0.81
N GLU A 736 15.25 65.75 -1.56
CA GLU A 736 16.38 66.69 -1.45
C GLU A 736 15.90 68.14 -1.71
N ASP A 737 16.43 69.10 -0.96
CA ASP A 737 16.08 70.52 -1.03
C ASP A 737 17.24 71.46 -1.46
N GLN A 738 18.46 70.94 -1.65
CA GLN A 738 19.64 71.68 -2.14
C GLN A 738 20.07 71.34 -3.58
N MET A 739 20.83 72.25 -4.22
CA MET A 739 21.53 72.02 -5.49
C MET A 739 22.93 71.41 -5.28
N GLY A 740 23.47 70.72 -6.28
CA GLY A 740 24.82 70.16 -6.23
C GLY A 740 24.97 68.98 -5.27
N SER A 741 23.87 68.32 -4.91
CA SER A 741 23.88 67.23 -3.91
C SER A 741 24.47 65.94 -4.47
N THR A 742 24.91 65.07 -3.56
CA THR A 742 25.50 63.75 -3.81
C THR A 742 24.69 62.60 -3.21
N SER A 743 23.54 62.88 -2.57
CA SER A 743 22.63 61.88 -1.97
C SER A 743 21.25 62.48 -1.65
N CYS A 744 20.21 61.66 -1.46
CA CYS A 744 18.88 62.12 -1.01
C CYS A 744 18.55 61.64 0.42
N ASN A 745 17.67 62.37 1.11
CA ASN A 745 17.24 62.10 2.49
C ASN A 745 15.98 61.22 2.55
N PRO A 746 15.88 60.23 3.45
CA PRO A 746 14.69 59.37 3.59
C PRO A 746 13.54 60.07 4.33
N SER A 747 12.30 59.61 4.10
CA SER A 747 11.15 59.97 4.96
C SER A 747 11.27 59.39 6.39
N GLU A 748 10.54 59.96 7.32
CA GLU A 748 10.51 59.59 8.74
C GLU A 748 9.27 58.76 9.11
N PRO A 749 9.25 58.01 10.24
CA PRO A 749 8.10 57.20 10.65
C PRO A 749 6.85 58.06 10.90
N GLY A 750 5.69 57.59 10.47
CA GLY A 750 4.45 58.38 10.40
C GLY A 750 4.35 59.31 9.19
N TYR A 751 5.38 59.38 8.32
CA TYR A 751 5.41 60.15 7.08
C TYR A 751 5.76 59.26 5.87
N HIS A 752 5.40 59.71 4.67
CA HIS A 752 5.67 59.05 3.39
C HIS A 752 6.03 60.05 2.27
N VAL A 753 6.70 59.57 1.22
CA VAL A 753 7.07 60.34 0.02
C VAL A 753 6.62 59.58 -1.24
N PRO A 754 5.49 59.93 -1.87
CA PRO A 754 4.87 59.14 -2.95
C PRO A 754 5.45 59.40 -4.35
N SER A 755 6.38 60.35 -4.52
CA SER A 755 6.87 60.81 -5.83
C SER A 755 8.39 60.87 -5.92
N THR A 756 8.94 60.52 -7.09
CA THR A 756 10.35 60.73 -7.45
C THR A 756 10.65 62.21 -7.68
N GLY A 757 11.87 62.67 -7.37
CA GLY A 757 12.29 64.07 -7.50
C GLY A 757 11.61 65.00 -6.49
N SER A 758 11.13 64.47 -5.36
CA SER A 758 10.46 65.24 -4.32
C SER A 758 11.45 66.08 -3.52
N SER A 759 10.96 67.19 -2.95
CA SER A 759 11.71 68.08 -2.04
C SER A 759 11.10 68.16 -0.63
N SER A 760 10.17 67.26 -0.27
CA SER A 760 9.52 67.20 1.05
C SER A 760 8.76 65.88 1.28
N GLN A 761 8.34 65.62 2.54
CA GLN A 761 7.57 64.45 2.99
C GLN A 761 6.16 64.81 3.52
N THR A 762 5.25 63.83 3.63
CA THR A 762 3.81 64.01 3.97
C THR A 762 3.32 63.05 5.07
N GLU A 763 2.44 63.48 5.99
CA GLU A 763 1.92 62.67 7.12
C GLU A 763 0.93 61.54 6.72
N CYS A 764 0.89 60.44 7.48
CA CYS A 764 -0.07 59.33 7.29
C CYS A 764 -1.51 59.65 7.74
N PRO A 765 -2.56 59.22 7.00
CA PRO A 765 -3.97 59.41 7.37
C PRO A 765 -4.48 58.41 8.44
N VAL A 766 -5.63 58.74 9.06
CA VAL A 766 -6.36 57.83 10.00
C VAL A 766 -6.69 56.49 9.35
N GLY A 767 -6.78 55.43 10.15
CA GLY A 767 -6.89 54.05 9.66
C GLY A 767 -5.57 53.44 9.18
N THR A 768 -4.51 54.26 9.02
CA THR A 768 -3.19 53.83 8.53
C THR A 768 -2.05 54.28 9.46
N TYR A 769 -0.91 53.59 9.41
CA TYR A 769 0.27 53.90 10.21
C TYR A 769 1.59 53.65 9.46
N SER A 770 2.71 54.14 9.98
CA SER A 770 4.05 53.79 9.50
C SER A 770 5.07 53.71 10.63
N THR A 771 5.79 52.58 10.71
CA THR A 771 6.88 52.33 11.67
C THR A 771 8.28 52.63 11.12
N GLU A 772 8.43 52.84 9.81
CA GLU A 772 9.72 52.78 9.11
C GLU A 772 10.03 54.05 8.31
N ASN A 773 11.31 54.27 8.05
CA ASN A 773 11.80 55.36 7.23
C ASN A 773 11.67 55.03 5.73
N ALA A 774 11.69 56.06 4.88
CA ALA A 774 11.67 55.97 3.42
C ALA A 774 10.45 55.23 2.81
N ILE A 775 9.29 55.28 3.46
CA ILE A 775 8.09 54.64 2.93
C ILE A 775 7.41 55.48 1.83
N VAL A 776 6.83 54.79 0.84
CA VAL A 776 6.10 55.41 -0.28
C VAL A 776 4.62 55.65 0.06
N THR A 777 4.04 54.76 0.86
CA THR A 777 2.62 54.75 1.28
C THR A 777 2.51 54.16 2.68
N CYS A 778 1.57 54.65 3.48
CA CYS A 778 1.29 54.14 4.83
C CYS A 778 0.51 52.82 4.79
N THR A 779 0.57 52.05 5.89
CA THR A 779 -0.01 50.70 6.01
C THR A 779 -1.36 50.73 6.72
N ASP A 780 -2.38 50.11 6.14
CA ASP A 780 -3.71 49.99 6.75
C ASP A 780 -3.70 49.17 8.05
N ALA A 781 -4.60 49.48 8.98
CA ALA A 781 -4.88 48.63 10.15
C ALA A 781 -5.34 47.22 9.74
N SER A 782 -4.91 46.19 10.45
CA SER A 782 -5.32 44.80 10.21
C SER A 782 -6.76 44.53 10.68
N PRO A 783 -7.50 43.56 10.10
CA PRO A 783 -8.73 43.06 10.71
C PRO A 783 -8.47 42.57 12.15
N GLY A 784 -9.37 42.90 13.07
CA GLY A 784 -9.18 42.78 14.52
C GLY A 784 -8.42 43.94 15.18
N TYR A 785 -7.96 44.94 14.42
CA TYR A 785 -7.19 46.09 14.88
C TYR A 785 -7.71 47.41 14.28
N TYR A 786 -7.32 48.56 14.86
CA TYR A 786 -7.72 49.90 14.40
C TYR A 786 -6.65 50.99 14.63
N VAL A 787 -6.73 52.09 13.88
CA VAL A 787 -5.85 53.27 14.03
C VAL A 787 -6.69 54.57 14.12
N PRO A 788 -6.74 55.24 15.29
CA PRO A 788 -7.65 56.38 15.51
C PRO A 788 -7.10 57.77 15.14
N GLY A 789 -5.83 57.91 14.72
CA GLY A 789 -5.16 59.21 14.53
C GLY A 789 -4.26 59.31 13.31
N ILE A 790 -4.05 60.53 12.81
CA ILE A 790 -3.07 60.84 11.75
C ILE A 790 -1.64 60.78 12.29
N GLY A 791 -0.65 60.54 11.41
CA GLY A 791 0.76 60.44 11.77
C GLY A 791 1.08 59.25 12.71
N SER A 792 0.17 58.28 12.82
CA SER A 792 0.36 57.15 13.74
C SER A 792 1.54 56.26 13.32
N THR A 793 2.25 55.75 14.30
CA THR A 793 3.30 54.74 14.13
C THR A 793 2.86 53.35 14.60
N VAL A 794 1.62 53.19 15.09
CA VAL A 794 1.09 51.92 15.64
C VAL A 794 -0.41 51.74 15.34
N GLN A 795 -0.86 50.48 15.43
CA GLN A 795 -2.27 50.07 15.48
C GLN A 795 -2.61 49.44 16.84
N LEU A 796 -3.90 49.45 17.21
CA LEU A 796 -4.43 48.96 18.49
C LEU A 796 -5.41 47.81 18.26
N GLU A 797 -5.49 46.84 19.17
CA GLU A 797 -6.38 45.67 19.02
C GLU A 797 -7.81 45.92 19.52
N CYS A 798 -8.78 45.22 18.91
CA CYS A 798 -10.16 45.14 19.40
C CYS A 798 -10.24 44.20 20.61
N LEU A 799 -10.90 44.62 21.67
CA LEU A 799 -11.05 43.82 22.89
C LEU A 799 -12.21 42.83 22.76
N ALA A 800 -12.14 41.71 23.50
CA ALA A 800 -13.17 40.68 23.53
C ALA A 800 -14.58 41.27 23.79
N GLY A 801 -15.58 40.73 23.10
CA GLY A 801 -16.89 41.35 22.90
C GLY A 801 -16.97 42.30 21.71
N THR A 802 -15.84 42.73 21.13
CA THR A 802 -15.78 43.61 19.93
C THR A 802 -14.88 43.04 18.83
N TYR A 803 -15.16 43.36 17.57
CA TYR A 803 -14.40 42.91 16.41
C TYR A 803 -14.33 43.97 15.30
N THR A 804 -13.47 43.74 14.31
CA THR A 804 -13.59 44.35 12.98
C THR A 804 -13.13 43.38 11.89
N ALA A 805 -13.96 43.19 10.86
CA ALA A 805 -13.67 42.29 9.74
C ALA A 805 -12.90 42.96 8.59
N GLU A 806 -12.88 44.30 8.54
CA GLU A 806 -12.27 45.07 7.47
C GLU A 806 -10.94 45.69 7.91
N ALA A 807 -10.01 45.80 6.95
CA ALA A 807 -8.74 46.50 7.13
C ALA A 807 -8.92 48.04 7.01
N GLY A 808 -8.00 48.81 7.58
CA GLY A 808 -8.05 50.28 7.60
C GLY A 808 -9.04 50.86 8.63
N ALA A 809 -9.54 50.03 9.57
CA ALA A 809 -10.52 50.45 10.56
C ALA A 809 -9.99 51.57 11.49
N SER A 810 -10.87 52.49 11.87
CA SER A 810 -10.61 53.56 12.85
C SER A 810 -11.27 53.33 14.21
N SER A 811 -12.09 52.27 14.34
CA SER A 811 -12.75 51.81 15.57
C SER A 811 -13.26 50.37 15.41
N CYS A 812 -13.48 49.67 16.52
CA CYS A 812 -14.09 48.33 16.58
C CYS A 812 -15.64 48.38 16.68
N THR A 813 -16.31 47.25 16.48
CA THR A 813 -17.77 47.07 16.55
C THR A 813 -18.13 45.99 17.58
N ASP A 814 -19.17 46.19 18.38
CA ASP A 814 -19.66 45.19 19.35
C ASP A 814 -20.23 43.93 18.66
N ALA A 815 -20.17 42.79 19.34
CA ALA A 815 -20.84 41.55 18.91
C ALA A 815 -22.38 41.69 18.94
N ASP A 816 -23.08 41.08 17.97
CA ASP A 816 -24.54 41.07 17.88
C ASP A 816 -25.19 40.11 18.91
N PRO A 817 -26.43 40.37 19.38
CA PRO A 817 -27.19 39.39 20.15
C PRO A 817 -27.38 38.07 19.37
N GLY A 818 -27.27 36.94 20.07
CA GLY A 818 -27.16 35.60 19.48
C GLY A 818 -25.72 35.19 19.12
N TYR A 819 -24.79 36.15 19.12
CA TYR A 819 -23.38 35.96 18.82
C TYR A 819 -22.49 36.43 19.98
N ILE A 820 -21.21 36.01 19.94
CA ILE A 820 -20.19 36.35 20.93
C ILE A 820 -18.82 36.56 20.27
N VAL A 821 -17.93 37.28 20.96
CA VAL A 821 -16.51 37.39 20.58
C VAL A 821 -15.65 37.02 21.79
N ARG A 822 -15.04 35.83 21.77
CA ARG A 822 -14.36 35.25 22.95
C ARG A 822 -12.99 35.86 23.30
N PHE A 823 -12.30 36.45 22.33
CA PHE A 823 -10.88 36.82 22.46
C PHE A 823 -10.58 38.22 21.90
N ASP A 824 -9.58 38.89 22.47
CA ASP A 824 -9.01 40.11 21.91
C ASP A 824 -8.38 39.84 20.53
N GLY A 825 -8.34 40.84 19.66
CA GLY A 825 -7.83 40.74 18.28
C GLY A 825 -8.74 39.97 17.31
N SER A 826 -9.95 39.57 17.73
CA SER A 826 -10.90 38.85 16.88
C SER A 826 -11.40 39.72 15.71
N SER A 827 -11.44 39.13 14.52
CA SER A 827 -11.94 39.77 13.30
C SER A 827 -13.35 39.32 12.89
N GLN A 828 -13.96 38.40 13.65
CA GLN A 828 -15.31 37.84 13.42
C GLN A 828 -15.97 37.49 14.76
N GLN A 829 -17.29 37.32 14.73
CA GLN A 829 -18.12 36.85 15.85
C GLN A 829 -18.61 35.41 15.62
N GLU A 830 -18.80 34.65 16.71
CA GLU A 830 -19.27 33.27 16.70
C GLU A 830 -20.74 33.18 17.14
N GLU A 831 -21.55 32.30 16.53
CA GLU A 831 -22.94 32.08 16.94
C GLU A 831 -23.07 31.15 18.16
N CYS A 832 -24.04 31.42 19.04
CA CYS A 832 -24.44 30.45 20.06
C CYS A 832 -25.21 29.28 19.42
N THR A 833 -24.81 28.04 19.72
CA THR A 833 -25.45 26.84 19.16
C THR A 833 -26.73 26.49 19.91
N ALA A 834 -27.67 25.80 19.24
CA ALA A 834 -28.86 25.23 19.85
C ALA A 834 -28.53 24.49 21.17
N GLY A 835 -29.41 24.63 22.17
CA GLY A 835 -29.13 24.38 23.58
C GLY A 835 -28.58 25.60 24.34
N SER A 836 -28.15 26.67 23.65
CA SER A 836 -27.63 27.91 24.25
C SER A 836 -28.04 29.18 23.50
N TYR A 837 -28.06 30.32 24.19
CA TYR A 837 -28.51 31.60 23.67
C TYR A 837 -27.68 32.77 24.22
N GLN A 838 -27.77 33.95 23.60
CA GLN A 838 -27.23 35.19 24.16
C GLN A 838 -28.10 36.40 23.80
N SER A 839 -28.55 37.16 24.81
CA SER A 839 -29.49 38.28 24.63
C SER A 839 -28.83 39.66 24.60
N ALA A 840 -27.56 39.79 25.02
CA ALA A 840 -26.84 41.04 25.08
C ALA A 840 -25.77 41.17 23.96
N SER A 841 -25.70 42.35 23.34
CA SER A 841 -24.59 42.72 22.45
C SER A 841 -23.29 42.93 23.23
N GLY A 842 -22.14 42.77 22.57
CA GLY A 842 -20.82 42.90 23.18
C GLY A 842 -20.41 41.71 24.06
N SER A 843 -21.10 40.57 23.94
CA SER A 843 -20.92 39.40 24.81
C SER A 843 -19.72 38.53 24.45
N THR A 844 -19.16 37.86 25.46
CA THR A 844 -17.98 36.99 25.33
C THR A 844 -18.27 35.49 25.50
N ASP A 845 -19.47 35.11 25.98
CA ASP A 845 -19.84 33.69 26.15
C ASP A 845 -21.38 33.46 26.04
N CYS A 846 -21.78 32.22 25.78
CA CYS A 846 -23.17 31.81 25.56
C CYS A 846 -23.83 31.24 26.82
N ILE A 847 -25.13 31.48 27.00
CA ILE A 847 -25.91 31.03 28.15
C ILE A 847 -26.62 29.72 27.78
N ALA A 848 -26.31 28.63 28.47
CA ALA A 848 -27.02 27.35 28.27
C ALA A 848 -28.47 27.43 28.77
N ALA A 849 -29.39 26.72 28.10
CA ALA A 849 -30.78 26.62 28.52
C ALA A 849 -30.90 26.08 29.96
N SER A 850 -31.73 26.71 30.79
CA SER A 850 -31.99 26.25 32.16
C SER A 850 -32.96 25.06 32.18
N PRO A 851 -33.03 24.25 33.26
CA PRO A 851 -34.04 23.20 33.37
C PRO A 851 -35.46 23.78 33.21
N GLY A 852 -36.38 22.95 32.72
CA GLY A 852 -37.72 23.35 32.31
C GLY A 852 -37.78 24.16 31.02
N ASN A 853 -36.64 24.41 30.37
CA ASN A 853 -36.53 25.20 29.15
C ASN A 853 -35.66 24.49 28.10
N PHE A 854 -35.78 24.92 26.84
CA PHE A 854 -34.98 24.46 25.72
C PHE A 854 -34.65 25.59 24.73
N VAL A 855 -33.65 25.35 23.87
CA VAL A 855 -33.31 26.22 22.73
C VAL A 855 -33.11 25.36 21.48
N SER A 856 -33.99 25.47 20.49
CA SER A 856 -34.01 24.60 19.30
C SER A 856 -33.19 25.10 18.10
N GLU A 857 -32.75 26.36 18.08
CA GLU A 857 -32.08 26.99 16.93
C GLU A 857 -30.74 27.66 17.33
N ASN A 858 -29.83 27.82 16.35
CA ASN A 858 -28.58 28.57 16.53
C ASN A 858 -28.84 30.09 16.48
N ALA A 859 -27.88 30.87 16.98
CA ALA A 859 -27.94 32.33 17.14
C ALA A 859 -29.17 32.82 17.95
N ALA A 860 -29.69 31.96 18.84
CA ALA A 860 -30.85 32.28 19.66
C ALA A 860 -30.55 33.42 20.65
N THR A 861 -31.53 34.30 20.84
CA THR A 861 -31.47 35.42 21.82
C THR A 861 -32.25 35.15 23.10
N GLY A 862 -32.79 33.94 23.27
CA GLY A 862 -33.59 33.52 24.42
C GLY A 862 -33.87 32.02 24.41
N GLN A 863 -34.53 31.52 25.47
CA GLN A 863 -34.96 30.14 25.65
C GLN A 863 -36.49 30.02 25.70
N THR A 864 -37.02 28.81 25.50
CA THR A 864 -38.46 28.51 25.50
C THR A 864 -38.81 27.55 26.63
N GLU A 865 -39.88 27.81 27.38
CA GLU A 865 -40.37 26.96 28.47
C GLU A 865 -41.07 25.69 27.95
N CYS A 866 -40.90 24.56 28.64
CA CYS A 866 -41.68 23.34 28.40
C CYS A 866 -43.16 23.55 28.74
N LEU A 867 -44.06 22.92 27.98
CA LEU A 867 -45.51 23.04 28.18
C LEU A 867 -46.02 21.99 29.22
N PRO A 868 -47.13 22.24 29.93
CA PRO A 868 -47.74 21.25 30.82
C PRO A 868 -47.98 19.90 30.15
N GLY A 869 -47.69 18.80 30.85
CA GLY A 869 -47.59 17.45 30.30
C GLY A 869 -46.21 17.10 29.72
N THR A 870 -45.30 18.08 29.62
CA THR A 870 -43.88 17.87 29.30
C THR A 870 -42.97 18.46 30.38
N TYR A 871 -41.71 18.04 30.41
CA TYR A 871 -40.71 18.52 31.36
C TYR A 871 -39.30 18.45 30.77
N GLN A 872 -38.35 19.16 31.37
CA GLN A 872 -36.92 18.99 31.09
C GLN A 872 -36.07 19.18 32.34
N TRP A 873 -35.30 18.18 32.73
CA TRP A 873 -34.59 18.18 34.03
C TRP A 873 -33.11 18.59 33.93
N ASP A 874 -32.51 18.50 32.74
CA ASP A 874 -31.11 18.83 32.49
C ASP A 874 -30.93 20.20 31.82
N THR A 875 -29.72 20.76 31.83
CA THR A 875 -29.38 22.04 31.18
C THR A 875 -28.95 21.85 29.72
N GLY A 876 -28.98 22.92 28.94
CA GLY A 876 -28.42 22.96 27.58
C GLY A 876 -29.24 22.21 26.53
N GLN A 877 -30.51 21.93 26.80
CA GLN A 877 -31.32 21.01 26.00
C GLN A 877 -32.01 21.68 24.81
N THR A 878 -32.31 20.89 23.79
CA THR A 878 -32.88 21.36 22.51
C THR A 878 -34.37 21.05 22.32
N ASP A 879 -34.97 20.24 23.22
CA ASP A 879 -36.40 19.90 23.25
C ASP A 879 -36.82 19.43 24.67
N CYS A 880 -38.12 19.25 24.89
CA CYS A 880 -38.72 18.75 26.13
C CYS A 880 -39.08 17.24 26.05
N LEU A 881 -39.39 16.62 27.19
CA LEU A 881 -39.78 15.21 27.30
C LEU A 881 -41.21 15.09 27.82
N ASP A 882 -42.02 14.17 27.26
CA ASP A 882 -43.38 13.89 27.76
C ASP A 882 -43.34 13.29 29.18
N SER A 883 -44.32 13.63 30.03
CA SER A 883 -44.52 12.98 31.33
C SER A 883 -44.84 11.48 31.16
N PRO A 884 -44.20 10.57 31.90
CA PRO A 884 -44.53 9.14 31.89
C PRO A 884 -45.95 8.85 32.39
N ALA A 885 -46.55 7.74 31.97
CA ALA A 885 -47.84 7.30 32.51
C ALA A 885 -47.75 6.98 34.02
N GLY A 886 -48.79 7.37 34.77
CA GLY A 886 -48.80 7.45 36.23
C GLY A 886 -48.18 8.73 36.80
N GLN A 887 -47.68 9.63 35.95
CA GLN A 887 -46.98 10.86 36.34
C GLN A 887 -47.42 12.07 35.51
N TYR A 888 -47.31 13.27 36.09
CA TYR A 888 -47.74 14.50 35.43
C TYR A 888 -46.80 15.69 35.69
N SER A 889 -46.86 16.69 34.81
CA SER A 889 -46.33 18.04 35.05
C SER A 889 -47.43 19.08 34.79
N ALA A 890 -47.92 19.73 35.85
CA ALA A 890 -49.07 20.63 35.74
C ALA A 890 -48.70 22.05 35.26
N GLU A 891 -47.47 22.50 35.48
CA GLU A 891 -47.04 23.88 35.21
C GLU A 891 -46.10 23.97 33.99
N ALA A 892 -46.16 25.11 33.28
CA ALA A 892 -45.18 25.43 32.26
C ALA A 892 -43.81 25.70 32.91
N GLY A 893 -42.72 25.34 32.21
CA GLY A 893 -41.38 25.41 32.79
C GLY A 893 -41.05 24.27 33.77
N SER A 894 -41.86 23.21 33.82
CA SER A 894 -41.61 22.06 34.72
C SER A 894 -40.28 21.36 34.42
N SER A 895 -39.47 21.17 35.46
CA SER A 895 -38.21 20.41 35.40
C SER A 895 -38.27 19.03 36.08
N THR A 896 -39.42 18.71 36.68
CA THR A 896 -39.71 17.43 37.35
C THR A 896 -41.13 16.98 37.03
N VAL A 897 -41.44 15.73 37.34
CA VAL A 897 -42.80 15.15 37.27
C VAL A 897 -43.23 14.62 38.64
N GLU A 898 -44.52 14.69 38.93
CA GLU A 898 -45.13 14.19 40.17
C GLU A 898 -45.90 12.90 39.91
N ASN A 899 -45.95 12.00 40.91
CA ASN A 899 -46.79 10.80 40.85
C ASN A 899 -48.25 11.16 41.17
N CYS A 900 -49.20 10.45 40.56
CA CYS A 900 -50.59 10.48 41.03
C CYS A 900 -50.69 9.96 42.48
N GLU A 901 -51.56 10.58 43.29
CA GLU A 901 -51.80 10.17 44.68
C GLU A 901 -52.84 9.02 44.76
N PRO A 902 -52.78 8.15 45.79
CA PRO A 902 -53.79 7.10 46.02
C PRO A 902 -55.21 7.67 46.05
N GLY A 903 -56.10 7.08 45.25
CA GLY A 903 -57.40 7.64 44.87
C GLY A 903 -57.42 8.19 43.44
N THR A 904 -56.26 8.40 42.80
CA THR A 904 -56.16 8.94 41.44
C THR A 904 -55.20 8.14 40.55
N TYR A 905 -55.47 8.09 39.23
CA TYR A 905 -54.66 7.38 38.24
C TYR A 905 -54.52 8.19 36.93
N GLN A 906 -53.57 7.82 36.08
CA GLN A 906 -53.26 8.57 34.85
C GLN A 906 -52.70 7.61 33.77
N PRO A 907 -53.45 7.33 32.67
CA PRO A 907 -53.21 6.13 31.84
C PRO A 907 -52.26 6.32 30.64
N ASP A 908 -52.18 7.51 30.03
CA ASP A 908 -51.38 7.76 28.82
C ASP A 908 -50.04 8.45 29.15
N THR A 909 -49.19 8.73 28.17
CA THR A 909 -48.04 9.66 28.36
C THR A 909 -48.43 11.10 28.00
N GLY A 910 -47.80 12.07 28.65
CA GLY A 910 -47.89 13.49 28.29
C GLY A 910 -49.12 14.25 28.81
N GLN A 911 -49.79 13.76 29.87
CA GLN A 911 -50.98 14.42 30.42
C GLN A 911 -50.61 15.34 31.60
N PRO A 912 -51.25 16.52 31.75
CA PRO A 912 -50.87 17.52 32.75
C PRO A 912 -51.52 17.32 34.14
N SER A 913 -52.31 16.26 34.35
CA SER A 913 -53.02 16.00 35.61
C SER A 913 -53.55 14.56 35.70
N CYS A 914 -53.73 14.06 36.93
CA CYS A 914 -54.34 12.75 37.21
C CYS A 914 -55.88 12.78 37.21
N ILE A 915 -56.50 11.60 37.24
CA ILE A 915 -57.95 11.35 37.17
C ILE A 915 -58.41 10.62 38.44
N GLU A 916 -59.49 11.09 39.08
CA GLU A 916 -60.10 10.44 40.25
C GLU A 916 -60.64 9.03 39.95
N ALA A 917 -60.50 8.10 40.90
CA ALA A 917 -61.11 6.78 40.84
C ALA A 917 -62.65 6.84 40.96
N GLU A 918 -63.35 5.98 40.25
CA GLU A 918 -64.82 5.92 40.18
C GLU A 918 -65.47 5.25 41.40
N GLU A 919 -66.77 5.45 41.61
CA GLU A 919 -67.53 4.75 42.65
C GLU A 919 -67.46 3.22 42.45
N GLY A 920 -67.48 2.47 43.56
CA GLY A 920 -67.23 1.02 43.55
C GLY A 920 -65.78 0.61 43.23
N HIS A 921 -64.88 1.56 42.98
CA HIS A 921 -63.46 1.33 42.68
C HIS A 921 -62.55 2.07 43.68
N PHE A 922 -61.26 1.75 43.65
CA PHE A 922 -60.21 2.38 44.44
C PHE A 922 -58.86 2.35 43.72
N VAL A 923 -57.93 3.18 44.20
CA VAL A 923 -56.50 3.18 43.82
C VAL A 923 -55.65 3.27 45.09
N ASP A 924 -54.97 2.20 45.47
CA ASP A 924 -54.21 2.11 46.74
C ASP A 924 -52.76 2.64 46.65
N GLY A 925 -52.15 2.61 45.47
CA GLY A 925 -50.76 3.02 45.22
C GLY A 925 -50.60 4.42 44.64
N PHE A 926 -49.43 5.03 44.90
CA PHE A 926 -48.98 6.21 44.16
C PHE A 926 -48.54 5.81 42.73
N GLY A 927 -48.78 6.69 41.76
CA GLY A 927 -48.34 6.52 40.37
C GLY A 927 -49.12 5.48 39.58
N ALA A 928 -50.39 5.25 39.93
CA ALA A 928 -51.24 4.28 39.26
C ALA A 928 -51.61 4.71 37.82
N THR A 929 -51.70 3.73 36.93
CA THR A 929 -52.13 3.88 35.53
C THR A 929 -53.53 3.32 35.27
N GLU A 930 -54.14 2.67 36.26
CA GLU A 930 -55.48 2.07 36.23
C GLU A 930 -56.14 2.08 37.62
N GLN A 931 -57.44 1.77 37.68
CA GLN A 931 -58.27 1.73 38.90
C GLN A 931 -58.84 0.32 39.16
N VAL A 932 -58.99 -0.07 40.43
CA VAL A 932 -59.32 -1.44 40.86
C VAL A 932 -60.73 -1.52 41.47
N PRO A 933 -61.60 -2.46 41.06
CA PRO A 933 -62.95 -2.61 41.63
C PRO A 933 -62.94 -3.28 43.02
N CYS A 934 -63.88 -2.91 43.89
CA CYS A 934 -64.03 -3.50 45.22
C CYS A 934 -64.51 -4.97 45.19
N GLU A 935 -63.89 -5.85 45.99
CA GLU A 935 -64.27 -7.27 46.06
C GLU A 935 -65.55 -7.50 46.90
N VAL A 936 -66.17 -8.68 46.75
CA VAL A 936 -67.37 -9.09 47.50
C VAL A 936 -67.16 -9.03 49.02
N GLY A 937 -68.21 -8.69 49.77
CA GLY A 937 -68.08 -8.32 51.19
C GLY A 937 -67.43 -6.95 51.45
N SER A 938 -67.10 -6.18 50.42
CA SER A 938 -66.68 -4.79 50.52
C SER A 938 -67.37 -3.89 49.49
N PHE A 939 -67.40 -2.58 49.73
CA PHE A 939 -68.02 -1.60 48.85
C PHE A 939 -67.30 -0.24 48.93
N GLN A 940 -67.56 0.65 47.97
CA GLN A 940 -67.10 2.04 48.06
C GLN A 940 -68.11 3.00 47.42
N SER A 941 -68.56 3.99 48.20
CA SER A 941 -69.68 4.90 47.88
C SER A 941 -69.26 6.32 47.47
N LEU A 942 -67.96 6.57 47.34
CA LEU A 942 -67.38 7.85 46.95
C LEU A 942 -66.32 7.65 45.85
N THR A 943 -66.11 8.66 45.02
CA THR A 943 -64.96 8.75 44.10
C THR A 943 -63.67 9.12 44.84
N GLY A 944 -62.51 8.91 44.20
CA GLY A 944 -61.22 9.38 44.72
C GLY A 944 -60.68 8.58 45.91
N GLN A 945 -61.06 7.32 46.04
CA GLN A 945 -60.82 6.52 47.25
C GLN A 945 -59.66 5.53 47.08
N SER A 946 -58.93 5.27 48.17
CA SER A 946 -57.74 4.41 48.17
C SER A 946 -57.92 3.05 48.86
N ASN A 947 -59.16 2.73 49.28
CA ASN A 947 -59.55 1.39 49.72
C ASN A 947 -61.08 1.19 49.62
N CYS A 948 -61.53 -0.03 49.87
CA CYS A 948 -62.94 -0.40 49.99
C CYS A 948 -63.32 -0.63 51.46
N GLN A 949 -64.54 -0.26 51.83
CA GLN A 949 -65.09 -0.44 53.17
C GLN A 949 -65.69 -1.85 53.28
N GLN A 950 -65.38 -2.59 54.34
CA GLN A 950 -66.03 -3.87 54.62
C GLN A 950 -67.46 -3.67 55.16
N THR A 951 -68.34 -4.64 54.92
CA THR A 951 -69.70 -4.59 55.46
C THR A 951 -69.73 -4.69 56.99
N ASP A 952 -70.71 -4.03 57.61
CA ASP A 952 -70.91 -4.04 59.05
C ASP A 952 -71.50 -5.38 59.55
N PRO A 953 -71.29 -5.75 60.83
CA PRO A 953 -72.00 -6.85 61.48
C PRO A 953 -73.51 -6.64 61.39
N GLY A 954 -74.21 -7.64 60.84
CA GLY A 954 -75.62 -7.56 60.47
C GLY A 954 -75.88 -7.15 59.01
N TYR A 955 -74.84 -6.93 58.19
CA TYR A 955 -74.92 -6.51 56.78
C TYR A 955 -73.97 -7.30 55.86
N THR A 956 -74.31 -7.38 54.57
CA THR A 956 -73.60 -8.17 53.55
C THR A 956 -73.56 -7.49 52.16
N VAL A 957 -72.59 -7.91 51.33
CA VAL A 957 -72.42 -7.50 49.92
C VAL A 957 -71.99 -8.70 49.08
N SER A 958 -72.62 -8.89 47.92
CA SER A 958 -72.50 -10.10 47.09
C SER A 958 -72.04 -9.87 45.64
N SER A 959 -71.63 -8.64 45.27
CA SER A 959 -71.14 -8.30 43.94
C SER A 959 -69.87 -7.44 43.98
N VAL A 960 -68.91 -7.75 43.10
CA VAL A 960 -67.71 -6.94 42.86
C VAL A 960 -68.12 -5.58 42.28
N GLY A 961 -67.46 -4.50 42.70
CA GLY A 961 -67.77 -3.12 42.30
C GLY A 961 -68.99 -2.51 42.98
N SER A 962 -69.44 -3.05 44.12
CA SER A 962 -70.58 -2.48 44.86
C SER A 962 -70.26 -1.12 45.48
N SER A 963 -71.27 -0.25 45.54
CA SER A 963 -71.24 1.01 46.30
C SER A 963 -72.14 1.02 47.54
N GLU A 964 -72.89 -0.06 47.83
CA GLU A 964 -73.82 -0.12 48.97
C GLU A 964 -73.88 -1.48 49.72
N GLN A 965 -74.43 -1.39 50.94
CA GLN A 965 -74.78 -2.35 52.01
C GLN A 965 -76.13 -3.11 52.05
N THR A 966 -76.24 -4.42 52.34
CA THR A 966 -77.57 -5.09 52.54
C THR A 966 -77.75 -5.79 53.91
N PRO A 967 -78.79 -5.50 54.72
CA PRO A 967 -78.97 -6.08 56.06
C PRO A 967 -79.51 -7.53 56.14
N CYS A 968 -79.15 -8.23 57.22
CA CYS A 968 -79.62 -9.58 57.59
C CYS A 968 -81.06 -9.59 58.16
N SER A 969 -81.76 -10.72 58.03
CA SER A 969 -83.17 -10.90 58.44
C SER A 969 -83.32 -11.51 59.84
N PRO A 970 -84.47 -11.36 60.54
CA PRO A 970 -84.69 -11.96 61.87
C PRO A 970 -84.54 -13.48 61.85
N GLY A 971 -84.11 -14.09 62.97
CA GLY A 971 -83.68 -15.50 63.02
C GLY A 971 -82.30 -15.76 62.40
N THR A 972 -81.75 -14.79 61.66
CA THR A 972 -80.33 -14.75 61.25
C THR A 972 -79.62 -13.55 61.87
N TYR A 973 -78.31 -13.69 62.06
CA TYR A 973 -77.41 -12.63 62.50
C TYR A 973 -76.10 -12.71 61.71
N GLN A 974 -75.29 -11.66 61.74
CA GLN A 974 -73.92 -11.73 61.21
C GLN A 974 -72.97 -11.02 62.19
N PRO A 975 -72.21 -11.75 63.02
CA PRO A 975 -71.34 -11.15 64.04
C PRO A 975 -70.04 -10.56 63.49
N LEU A 976 -69.69 -10.82 62.23
CA LEU A 976 -68.41 -10.45 61.64
C LEU A 976 -68.57 -9.44 60.50
N PHE A 977 -67.61 -8.52 60.40
CA PHE A 977 -67.46 -7.61 59.26
C PHE A 977 -67.10 -8.37 57.97
N GLY A 978 -67.44 -7.75 56.83
CA GLY A 978 -67.01 -8.15 55.50
C GLY A 978 -67.46 -9.56 55.11
N LYS A 979 -68.77 -9.76 54.97
CA LYS A 979 -69.37 -11.07 54.69
C LYS A 979 -70.38 -10.99 53.55
N GLU A 980 -70.44 -12.06 52.76
CA GLU A 980 -71.37 -12.20 51.63
C GLU A 980 -72.75 -12.75 52.03
N SER A 981 -72.87 -13.35 53.22
CA SER A 981 -74.09 -13.99 53.70
C SER A 981 -74.29 -13.90 55.23
N CYS A 982 -75.53 -14.14 55.69
CA CYS A 982 -75.92 -14.15 57.10
C CYS A 982 -75.93 -15.58 57.69
N ILE A 983 -75.86 -15.70 59.02
CA ILE A 983 -75.78 -16.97 59.78
C ILE A 983 -77.05 -17.18 60.59
N LEU A 984 -77.56 -18.42 60.70
CA LEU A 984 -78.73 -18.76 61.52
C LEU A 984 -78.41 -18.73 63.02
N ALA A 985 -79.40 -18.42 63.86
CA ALA A 985 -79.25 -18.54 65.31
C ALA A 985 -78.97 -20.00 65.72
N SER A 986 -77.98 -20.24 66.58
CA SER A 986 -77.61 -21.57 67.07
C SER A 986 -78.61 -22.12 68.09
N ALA A 987 -78.62 -23.44 68.26
CA ALA A 987 -79.32 -24.09 69.36
C ALA A 987 -78.88 -23.52 70.73
N ASP A 988 -79.81 -23.40 71.66
CA ASP A 988 -79.75 -22.69 72.95
C ASP A 988 -79.60 -21.16 72.88
N TYR A 989 -79.71 -20.57 71.69
CA TYR A 989 -79.63 -19.13 71.47
C TYR A 989 -80.73 -18.63 70.52
N PHE A 990 -80.98 -17.32 70.52
CA PHE A 990 -82.12 -16.74 69.79
C PHE A 990 -81.87 -15.31 69.26
N VAL A 991 -82.52 -14.95 68.14
CA VAL A 991 -82.35 -13.65 67.46
C VAL A 991 -83.70 -13.02 67.09
N GLU A 992 -84.04 -11.88 67.70
CA GLU A 992 -85.38 -11.27 67.57
C GLU A 992 -85.53 -10.27 66.40
N SER A 993 -84.45 -9.63 65.93
CA SER A 993 -84.51 -8.47 65.03
C SER A 993 -83.61 -8.55 63.79
N ALA A 994 -84.01 -7.84 62.73
CA ALA A 994 -83.23 -7.67 61.51
C ALA A 994 -81.99 -6.78 61.76
N GLY A 995 -80.91 -7.04 61.03
CA GLY A 995 -79.62 -6.38 61.24
C GLY A 995 -78.92 -6.76 62.54
N SER A 996 -79.35 -7.82 63.23
CA SER A 996 -78.66 -8.26 64.45
C SER A 996 -77.25 -8.78 64.15
N SER A 997 -76.32 -8.47 65.05
CA SER A 997 -74.95 -8.97 65.06
C SER A 997 -74.69 -9.99 66.19
N GLN A 998 -75.69 -10.32 67.01
CA GLN A 998 -75.55 -11.27 68.12
C GLN A 998 -76.82 -12.12 68.33
N GLN A 999 -76.64 -13.21 69.09
CA GLN A 999 -77.70 -14.13 69.53
C GLN A 999 -77.70 -14.26 71.06
N THR A 1000 -78.88 -14.41 71.66
CA THR A 1000 -79.08 -14.37 73.12
C THR A 1000 -79.35 -15.76 73.68
N SER A 1001 -78.64 -16.15 74.75
CA SER A 1001 -78.72 -17.50 75.35
C SER A 1001 -80.00 -17.75 76.16
N CYS A 1002 -80.45 -19.00 76.19
CA CYS A 1002 -81.49 -19.49 77.10
C CYS A 1002 -81.09 -19.38 78.59
N PRO A 1003 -81.99 -18.99 79.51
CA PRO A 1003 -81.70 -18.93 80.95
C PRO A 1003 -81.65 -20.32 81.61
N SER A 1004 -80.92 -20.43 82.73
CA SER A 1004 -80.81 -21.68 83.50
C SER A 1004 -82.17 -22.23 83.95
N GLY A 1005 -82.57 -23.31 83.26
CA GLY A 1005 -83.89 -23.94 83.34
C GLY A 1005 -84.46 -24.31 81.96
N GLU A 1006 -83.97 -23.70 80.87
CA GLU A 1006 -84.48 -23.84 79.50
C GLU A 1006 -83.31 -23.89 78.47
N SER A 1007 -83.51 -24.55 77.30
CA SER A 1007 -82.51 -24.77 76.21
C SER A 1007 -83.22 -24.89 74.85
N GLN A 1008 -82.77 -24.41 73.70
CA GLN A 1008 -83.51 -24.58 72.42
C GLN A 1008 -82.79 -25.56 71.47
N PRO A 1009 -83.26 -26.80 71.28
CA PRO A 1009 -82.57 -27.76 70.41
C PRO A 1009 -82.62 -27.44 68.89
N GLU A 1010 -83.45 -26.50 68.42
CA GLU A 1010 -83.54 -26.14 66.99
C GLU A 1010 -82.88 -24.79 66.64
N GLU A 1011 -82.24 -24.71 65.48
CA GLU A 1011 -81.57 -23.49 64.96
C GLU A 1011 -82.53 -22.54 64.22
N GLY A 1012 -82.13 -21.26 64.09
CA GLY A 1012 -82.86 -20.18 63.43
C GLY A 1012 -83.96 -19.51 64.27
N GLN A 1013 -84.02 -19.80 65.58
CA GLN A 1013 -85.19 -19.55 66.44
C GLN A 1013 -85.14 -18.24 67.26
N SER A 1014 -86.23 -18.00 68.01
CA SER A 1014 -86.47 -16.83 68.86
C SER A 1014 -86.87 -17.14 70.34
N SER A 1015 -86.75 -18.38 70.90
CA SER A 1015 -87.05 -18.77 72.33
C SER A 1015 -86.65 -20.24 72.74
N CYS A 1016 -86.96 -20.79 73.96
CA CYS A 1016 -86.22 -21.91 74.68
C CYS A 1016 -87.03 -23.02 75.50
N ILE A 1017 -86.51 -24.29 75.70
CA ILE A 1017 -86.98 -25.50 76.53
C ILE A 1017 -85.97 -26.74 76.81
N SER A 1018 -85.63 -27.09 78.07
CA SER A 1018 -84.60 -28.09 78.65
C SER A 1018 -84.67 -29.65 78.33
N ASP A 1019 -83.70 -30.60 78.55
CA ASP A 1019 -82.22 -30.72 78.93
C ASP A 1019 -81.70 -32.23 78.96
N GLY A 1020 -80.37 -32.55 78.87
CA GLY A 1020 -79.68 -33.80 79.44
C GLY A 1020 -78.85 -34.86 78.59
N GLU A 1021 -77.57 -35.14 78.97
CA GLU A 1021 -76.60 -36.27 78.61
C GLU A 1021 -75.99 -36.43 77.16
N SER A 1022 -75.27 -37.55 76.83
CA SER A 1022 -74.00 -37.58 76.02
C SER A 1022 -73.91 -38.34 74.65
N ASP A 1023 -72.78 -38.10 73.93
CA ASP A 1023 -72.04 -38.93 72.91
C ASP A 1023 -72.34 -38.95 71.36
N LEU A 1024 -71.35 -38.47 70.56
CA LEU A 1024 -70.85 -38.99 69.25
C LEU A 1024 -71.79 -38.90 67.96
N PRO A 1025 -71.48 -39.45 66.74
CA PRO A 1025 -70.96 -38.62 65.62
C PRO A 1025 -71.48 -38.90 64.14
N ILE A 1026 -70.76 -38.33 63.14
CA ILE A 1026 -70.52 -38.68 61.67
C ILE A 1026 -71.50 -38.35 60.49
N PHE A 1027 -70.88 -38.01 59.33
CA PHE A 1027 -71.27 -38.17 57.89
C PHE A 1027 -72.37 -37.24 57.27
N ALA A 1028 -72.47 -36.96 55.94
CA ALA A 1028 -71.54 -37.04 54.78
C ALA A 1028 -72.06 -36.30 53.49
N ILE A 1029 -71.11 -36.00 52.57
CA ILE A 1029 -71.15 -35.68 51.10
C ILE A 1029 -72.49 -35.82 50.31
N ALA A 1030 -72.87 -34.81 49.49
CA ALA A 1030 -73.23 -34.92 48.03
C ALA A 1030 -73.89 -33.65 47.40
N GLY A 1031 -73.82 -33.47 46.06
CA GLY A 1031 -74.66 -32.52 45.28
C GLY A 1031 -74.03 -32.01 43.96
N ALA A 1032 -74.79 -31.82 42.87
CA ALA A 1032 -74.25 -31.36 41.57
C ALA A 1032 -75.26 -30.78 40.53
N ALA A 1033 -74.72 -29.92 39.63
CA ALA A 1033 -75.07 -29.72 38.20
C ALA A 1033 -76.31 -28.89 37.76
N ILE A 1034 -76.36 -28.62 36.42
CA ILE A 1034 -77.44 -28.06 35.56
C ILE A 1034 -77.55 -26.51 35.59
N VAL A 1035 -77.28 -25.68 34.56
CA VAL A 1035 -77.58 -25.60 33.09
C VAL A 1035 -78.93 -24.93 32.74
N VAL A 1036 -78.91 -23.87 31.89
CA VAL A 1036 -79.95 -23.50 30.86
C VAL A 1036 -79.44 -22.35 29.94
N LEU A 1037 -80.15 -22.02 28.86
CA LEU A 1037 -79.69 -21.29 27.65
C LEU A 1037 -80.60 -20.11 27.20
N ALA A 1038 -80.09 -19.34 26.21
CA ALA A 1038 -80.82 -18.76 25.04
C ALA A 1038 -81.39 -17.30 25.11
N ILE A 1039 -81.55 -16.51 24.03
CA ILE A 1039 -81.03 -16.48 22.62
C ILE A 1039 -81.30 -15.06 22.02
N GLY A 1040 -80.50 -14.56 21.06
CA GLY A 1040 -80.86 -13.40 20.22
C GLY A 1040 -79.84 -13.04 19.12
N GLY A 1041 -80.27 -12.96 17.84
CA GLY A 1041 -79.43 -12.78 16.62
C GLY A 1041 -78.59 -11.49 16.51
N PHE A 1042 -77.72 -11.30 15.50
CA PHE A 1042 -78.00 -11.43 14.06
C PHE A 1042 -76.69 -11.43 13.20
N LEU A 1043 -76.62 -12.28 12.14
CA LEU A 1043 -75.91 -12.21 10.83
C LEU A 1043 -74.67 -11.26 10.61
N MET A 1044 -73.56 -11.57 9.88
CA MET A 1044 -73.29 -12.45 8.70
C MET A 1044 -71.80 -12.93 8.57
N THR A 1045 -71.54 -13.90 7.66
CA THR A 1045 -70.29 -14.17 6.87
C THR A 1045 -68.92 -14.28 7.57
N GLN A 1046 -68.19 -15.42 7.54
CA GLN A 1046 -67.49 -16.08 6.41
C GLN A 1046 -66.45 -15.20 5.65
N GLY A 1047 -65.17 -15.58 5.47
CA GLY A 1047 -64.39 -16.69 6.04
C GLY A 1047 -63.14 -17.10 5.22
N LYS A 1048 -62.29 -17.97 5.80
CA LYS A 1048 -61.23 -18.82 5.17
C LYS A 1048 -59.97 -18.15 4.52
N SER A 1049 -58.83 -18.38 5.18
CA SER A 1049 -57.70 -19.23 4.72
C SER A 1049 -56.28 -18.64 4.51
N LYS A 1050 -55.31 -19.37 5.10
CA LYS A 1050 -53.92 -19.70 4.69
C LYS A 1050 -52.87 -18.58 4.40
N PRO A 1051 -51.57 -18.84 4.68
CA PRO A 1051 -50.46 -17.93 4.37
C PRO A 1051 -49.80 -18.20 3.00
N ALA A 1052 -48.98 -17.23 2.54
CA ALA A 1052 -48.10 -17.26 1.35
C ALA A 1052 -48.85 -17.28 -0.02
N PRO A 1053 -48.23 -16.94 -1.20
CA PRO A 1053 -46.79 -16.95 -1.51
C PRO A 1053 -46.26 -15.75 -2.36
N LYS A 1054 -45.13 -15.96 -3.05
CA LYS A 1054 -44.26 -14.97 -3.72
C LYS A 1054 -44.70 -14.59 -5.16
N ALA A 1055 -44.38 -13.36 -5.60
CA ALA A 1055 -43.56 -13.03 -6.80
C ALA A 1055 -44.09 -11.99 -7.85
N LYS A 1056 -43.32 -10.88 -7.98
CA LYS A 1056 -42.75 -10.27 -9.22
C LYS A 1056 -43.62 -9.81 -10.42
N ARG A 1057 -43.36 -8.53 -10.82
CA ARG A 1057 -43.09 -7.92 -12.17
C ARG A 1057 -44.13 -7.02 -12.88
N GLY A 1058 -43.67 -5.79 -13.17
CA GLY A 1058 -43.95 -4.95 -14.36
C GLY A 1058 -43.17 -3.63 -14.21
N ARG A 1059 -42.12 -3.26 -14.97
CA ARG A 1059 -41.84 -3.04 -16.42
C ARG A 1059 -42.25 -1.64 -16.97
N ARG A 1060 -41.22 -0.75 -17.04
CA ARG A 1060 -40.79 0.28 -18.06
C ARG A 1060 -41.55 0.36 -19.42
N PRO A 1061 -41.35 1.40 -20.29
CA PRO A 1061 -40.51 2.63 -20.23
C PRO A 1061 -41.41 3.90 -20.07
N PRO A 1062 -41.38 5.06 -20.80
CA PRO A 1062 -40.43 5.72 -21.76
C PRO A 1062 -39.08 6.22 -21.13
N GLU A 1063 -38.15 7.03 -21.69
CA GLU A 1063 -37.91 7.77 -22.98
C GLU A 1063 -38.53 9.19 -23.20
N GLY A 1064 -37.94 10.08 -24.03
CA GLY A 1064 -38.70 11.25 -24.59
C GLY A 1064 -38.08 12.63 -24.97
N ALA A 1065 -36.75 12.86 -25.00
CA ALA A 1065 -36.03 13.93 -25.73
C ALA A 1065 -36.64 15.35 -26.10
N LYS A 1066 -35.92 16.43 -25.70
CA LYS A 1066 -35.62 17.69 -26.46
C LYS A 1066 -36.77 18.64 -26.90
N ARG A 1067 -36.61 19.97 -26.62
CA ARG A 1067 -36.38 21.02 -27.67
C ARG A 1067 -36.17 22.48 -27.19
N ARG A 1068 -34.98 23.02 -27.55
CA ARG A 1068 -34.70 24.37 -28.12
C ARG A 1068 -35.40 25.62 -27.55
N ARG A 1069 -34.58 26.57 -27.06
CA ARG A 1069 -34.01 27.71 -27.82
C ARG A 1069 -32.68 28.12 -27.13
N LYS A 1070 -31.75 28.90 -27.70
CA LYS A 1070 -31.06 28.95 -29.01
C LYS A 1070 -30.01 30.08 -28.86
N ARG A 1071 -28.74 29.77 -29.20
CA ARG A 1071 -27.63 30.69 -29.61
C ARG A 1071 -28.07 32.03 -30.25
N PRO A 1072 -27.27 33.11 -30.17
CA PRO A 1072 -25.88 33.19 -30.71
C PRO A 1072 -24.83 33.66 -29.67
N LYS A 1073 -23.50 33.70 -29.86
CA LYS A 1073 -22.46 33.29 -30.86
C LYS A 1073 -21.18 33.01 -30.00
N GLY A 1074 -20.10 32.29 -30.35
CA GLY A 1074 -19.35 32.14 -31.61
C GLY A 1074 -18.34 33.29 -31.76
N ALA A 1075 -17.02 33.12 -31.94
CA ALA A 1075 -16.08 31.97 -31.90
C ALA A 1075 -14.64 32.56 -31.66
N SER A 1076 -13.45 31.93 -31.78
CA SER A 1076 -12.96 30.61 -32.24
C SER A 1076 -11.48 30.44 -31.83
N LYS A 1077 -10.91 29.22 -31.81
CA LYS A 1077 -9.44 29.00 -31.90
C LYS A 1077 -8.98 29.10 -33.37
N PRO A 1078 -7.75 29.59 -33.62
CA PRO A 1078 -6.62 28.69 -33.97
C PRO A 1078 -5.39 28.94 -33.08
N LYS A 1079 -4.50 27.99 -32.72
CA LYS A 1079 -3.74 26.95 -33.46
C LYS A 1079 -2.47 27.49 -34.19
N SER A 1080 -1.30 27.18 -33.61
CA SER A 1080 0.04 27.01 -34.24
C SER A 1080 0.65 28.24 -34.96
N ARG A 1081 1.98 28.36 -35.16
CA ARG A 1081 3.09 27.37 -35.17
C ARG A 1081 4.45 28.09 -34.96
N GLU A 1082 5.54 27.31 -34.84
CA GLU A 1082 6.96 27.76 -34.95
C GLU A 1082 7.49 28.70 -33.82
N ALA A 1083 8.76 28.65 -33.39
CA ALA A 1083 9.83 27.67 -33.59
C ALA A 1083 10.87 27.73 -32.44
N THR A 1084 11.68 26.67 -32.28
CA THR A 1084 12.96 26.64 -31.52
C THR A 1084 14.12 27.05 -32.46
N PRO A 1085 15.27 27.61 -31.97
CA PRO A 1085 16.21 26.84 -31.14
C PRO A 1085 17.13 27.57 -30.12
N LYS A 1086 17.71 26.77 -29.22
CA LYS A 1086 19.07 26.81 -28.61
C LYS A 1086 19.79 28.13 -28.22
N LYS A 1087 20.10 28.20 -26.91
CA LYS A 1087 21.41 28.47 -26.24
C LYS A 1087 22.23 29.74 -26.54
N ILE A 1088 22.53 30.44 -25.45
CA ILE A 1088 23.83 30.83 -24.82
C ILE A 1088 23.39 31.44 -23.46
N ASP A 1089 23.71 30.94 -22.27
CA ASP A 1089 25.00 30.69 -21.57
C ASP A 1089 25.74 32.01 -21.22
N GLU A 1090 26.09 32.21 -19.93
CA GLU A 1090 26.75 33.40 -19.33
C GLU A 1090 25.87 34.68 -19.28
N GLU A 1091 25.77 35.43 -18.18
CA GLU A 1091 26.30 35.28 -16.80
C GLU A 1091 25.31 34.62 -15.82
#